data_AF-A0A7W1KX27-F1
#
_entry.id   AF-A0A7W1KX27-F1
#
_cell.length_a   1.000
_cell.length_b   1.000
_cell.length_c   1.000
_cell.angle_alpha   90.00
_cell.angle_beta   90.00
_cell.angle_gamma   90.00
#
_symmetry.space_group_name_H-M   'P 1'
#
loop_
_entity.id
_entity.type
_entity.pdbx_description
1 polymer ?
#
loop_
_entity_poly.entity_id
_entity_poly.type
_entity_poly.pdbx_seq_one_letter_code
_entity_poly.pdbx_strand_id
1 'polypeptide(L)'
;IILCASIIFSLLALPQQAAARTGTIAPPRRRIGYAAVSCALAAFLLTLAWRVYLSRFPYLWRDHQTFSGVTFTEDNYVLPGLMIAAIALIVGSALALLNAFLERRLRLLLAAIALPIIIFVVAVILVPSYIQSFKVKPNELGRETPYIEHNIEATRRAFGLDRIEQRDFEAETATASFNLEGNRATLDNIRLWDWAALRDTLKQIQEIRTYYNFDDVDVDRYRVGGEMRQMMLAAREIDTEKLPEQSRNWINERLIYTHGYGVTMNTVNGFTPEGMPRFVLSNMPIESSVPEIKVTRPEIYFGQKTNTDVYVKTRQKEFNYPQGESNNLTTYEGTGGIPIGGAFRRLLIAWALDDLSKLPFSDDVTPESRVLMRRNIRERVRSLAPFLIYDDDPYIIVADDGRLHWMIDAYTESASYPYSRHHLAGNESVNYIRNSVKVLIDAYDGSVNFYVFDAQDPIISAYRATFPSLFKDASEMPQDLRAHVRYPETLIETQGQVYGLYHTQNPKVFFQREDVWSVASQVNTQNGKQQVQPLEPYFVLMQLPGEQVANEFVEILPFTPANRNNMIGWIAGRSDGAAYGSLIAYNFPKSRLIDGPLQIEARIDQNAQLSSQITLWSQQGSRVRRGNLLVIPLGRALLYVEPIYLQAERSPMPELRLVVVATQERLGYGSNFEEAMKSLFGEAAGAQVAQAKPDPSKPPDSTKTAEAPATPTLPQQDSQRLLNQALDDLEEYQRLTAQGKLGEAGQKLESAKRTLEEAKRQQKSP
;
A
#
# COMPACT_ATOMS: atom_id res chain seq x y z
N ILE A 1 -48.40 -4.60 8.04
CA ILE A 1 -49.02 -5.92 8.27
C ILE A 1 -50.14 -5.84 9.30
N ILE A 2 -49.86 -5.50 10.57
CA ILE A 2 -50.89 -5.39 11.64
C ILE A 2 -52.00 -4.38 11.27
N LEU A 3 -51.64 -3.19 10.78
CA LEU A 3 -52.60 -2.19 10.30
C LEU A 3 -53.50 -2.74 9.18
N CYS A 4 -52.92 -3.43 8.19
CA CYS A 4 -53.67 -4.03 7.09
C CYS A 4 -54.59 -5.17 7.59
N ALA A 5 -54.12 -6.01 8.52
CA ALA A 5 -54.93 -7.05 9.13
C ALA A 5 -56.09 -6.48 9.96
N SER A 6 -55.88 -5.38 10.67
CA SER A 6 -56.95 -4.67 11.40
C SER A 6 -57.95 -3.98 10.46
N ILE A 7 -57.48 -3.40 9.35
CA ILE A 7 -58.34 -2.85 8.30
C ILE A 7 -59.17 -3.97 7.65
N ILE A 8 -58.56 -5.10 7.30
CA ILE A 8 -59.24 -6.28 6.75
C ILE A 8 -60.25 -6.86 7.76
N PHE A 9 -59.88 -7.00 9.03
CA PHE A 9 -60.80 -7.44 10.09
C PHE A 9 -61.98 -6.47 10.26
N SER A 10 -61.74 -5.15 10.18
CA SER A 10 -62.81 -4.15 10.23
C SER A 10 -63.67 -4.11 8.97
N LEU A 11 -63.11 -4.43 7.80
CA LEU A 11 -63.85 -4.56 6.54
C LEU A 11 -64.68 -5.84 6.52
N LEU A 12 -64.15 -6.95 7.03
CA LEU A 12 -64.86 -8.22 7.25
C LEU A 12 -65.93 -8.10 8.35
N ALA A 13 -65.79 -7.12 9.25
CA ALA A 13 -66.79 -6.79 10.27
C ALA A 13 -67.88 -5.80 9.77
N LEU A 14 -67.82 -5.31 8.52
CA LEU A 14 -68.95 -4.62 7.88
C LEU A 14 -70.03 -5.66 7.55
N PRO A 15 -71.32 -5.41 7.84
CA PRO A 15 -72.35 -6.40 7.59
C PRO A 15 -72.53 -6.61 6.08
N GLN A 16 -72.37 -7.84 5.60
CA GLN A 16 -73.10 -8.30 4.41
C GLN A 16 -74.59 -8.14 4.73
N GLN A 17 -75.30 -7.30 3.98
CA GLN A 17 -76.76 -7.23 4.02
C GLN A 17 -77.34 -8.54 3.49
N ALA A 18 -77.49 -9.55 4.36
CA ALA A 18 -78.40 -10.66 4.14
C ALA A 18 -78.72 -11.38 5.47
N ALA A 19 -80.02 -11.62 5.69
CA ALA A 19 -80.64 -12.55 6.65
C ALA A 19 -80.74 -12.15 8.15
N ALA A 20 -81.81 -11.39 8.41
CA ALA A 20 -82.87 -11.59 9.42
C ALA A 20 -82.66 -12.41 10.73
N ARG A 21 -83.20 -11.80 11.80
CA ARG A 21 -83.90 -12.38 12.98
C ARG A 21 -83.10 -13.26 13.95
N THR A 22 -82.66 -12.65 15.05
CA THR A 22 -83.05 -13.05 16.44
C THR A 22 -82.44 -12.06 17.44
N GLY A 23 -83.23 -11.69 18.45
CA GLY A 23 -82.87 -10.67 19.43
C GLY A 23 -81.83 -11.17 20.44
N THR A 24 -80.61 -10.64 20.33
CA THR A 24 -79.66 -10.47 21.45
C THR A 24 -78.86 -9.20 21.17
N ILE A 25 -78.81 -8.27 22.13
CA ILE A 25 -78.07 -7.01 22.02
C ILE A 25 -76.57 -7.32 22.19
N ALA A 26 -75.96 -7.86 21.14
CA ALA A 26 -74.50 -7.84 21.02
C ALA A 26 -74.05 -6.39 20.79
N PRO A 27 -72.96 -5.91 21.44
CA PRO A 27 -72.40 -4.61 21.07
C PRO A 27 -72.09 -4.65 19.56
N PRO A 28 -72.47 -3.63 18.78
CA PRO A 28 -72.43 -3.74 17.32
C PRO A 28 -71.00 -4.06 16.90
N ARG A 29 -70.78 -5.17 16.17
CA ARG A 29 -69.46 -5.65 15.67
C ARG A 29 -68.59 -4.53 15.08
N ARG A 30 -69.23 -3.50 14.53
CA ARG A 30 -68.64 -2.23 14.08
C ARG A 30 -67.77 -1.52 15.14
N ARG A 31 -68.14 -1.54 16.43
CA ARG A 31 -67.43 -0.88 17.53
C ARG A 31 -66.08 -1.53 17.85
N ILE A 32 -66.01 -2.86 17.79
CA ILE A 32 -64.78 -3.61 18.03
C ILE A 32 -63.81 -3.42 16.85
N GLY A 33 -64.35 -3.41 15.62
CA GLY A 33 -63.58 -3.11 14.40
C GLY A 33 -62.94 -1.71 14.44
N TYR A 34 -63.70 -0.67 14.80
CA TYR A 34 -63.15 0.68 14.93
C TYR A 34 -62.11 0.81 16.04
N ALA A 35 -62.30 0.18 17.20
CA ALA A 35 -61.31 0.21 18.27
C ALA A 35 -60.01 -0.52 17.88
N ALA A 36 -60.11 -1.69 17.24
CA ALA A 36 -58.95 -2.44 16.76
C ALA A 36 -58.17 -1.66 15.68
N VAL A 37 -58.86 -1.07 14.70
CA VAL A 37 -58.23 -0.22 13.67
C VAL A 37 -57.60 1.02 14.29
N SER A 38 -58.25 1.64 15.27
CA SER A 38 -57.75 2.84 15.94
C SER A 38 -56.48 2.56 16.75
N CYS A 39 -56.44 1.45 17.50
CA CYS A 39 -55.23 1.04 18.23
C CYS A 39 -54.08 0.65 17.28
N ALA A 40 -54.38 -0.10 16.22
CA ALA A 40 -53.38 -0.44 15.21
C ALA A 40 -52.83 0.79 14.49
N LEU A 41 -53.69 1.77 14.17
CA LEU A 41 -53.29 3.05 13.60
C LEU A 41 -52.44 3.87 14.57
N ALA A 42 -52.81 3.93 15.85
CA ALA A 42 -52.03 4.63 16.87
C ALA A 42 -50.61 4.05 17.01
N ALA A 43 -50.49 2.73 17.09
CA ALA A 43 -49.18 2.05 17.15
C ALA A 43 -48.36 2.29 15.87
N PHE A 44 -49.01 2.28 14.70
CA PHE A 44 -48.35 2.60 13.43
C PHE A 44 -47.85 4.06 13.37
N LEU A 45 -48.68 5.02 13.78
CA LEU A 45 -48.29 6.43 13.79
C LEU A 45 -47.16 6.70 14.80
N LEU A 46 -47.14 5.99 15.93
CA LEU A 46 -46.07 6.11 16.92
C LEU A 46 -44.74 5.53 16.41
N THR A 47 -44.77 4.36 15.77
CA THR A 47 -43.56 3.79 15.15
C THR A 47 -43.06 4.65 14.00
N LEU A 48 -43.96 5.27 13.24
CA LEU A 48 -43.61 6.24 12.22
C LEU A 48 -43.00 7.51 12.83
N ALA A 49 -43.54 8.03 13.94
CA ALA A 49 -42.98 9.18 14.66
C ALA A 49 -41.54 8.90 15.11
N TRP A 50 -41.30 7.72 15.68
CA TRP A 50 -39.96 7.27 16.07
C TRP A 50 -39.01 7.20 14.87
N ARG A 51 -39.46 6.63 13.75
CA ARG A 51 -38.69 6.58 12.50
C ARG A 51 -38.36 7.97 11.97
N VAL A 52 -39.32 8.91 11.98
CA VAL A 52 -39.11 10.29 11.54
C VAL A 52 -38.09 10.99 12.46
N TYR A 53 -38.20 10.81 13.77
CA TYR A 53 -37.23 11.34 14.73
C TYR A 53 -35.80 10.86 14.45
N LEU A 54 -35.63 9.55 14.21
CA LEU A 54 -34.33 8.93 13.89
C LEU A 54 -33.80 9.32 12.50
N SER A 55 -34.68 9.60 11.53
CA SER A 55 -34.29 9.98 10.17
C SER A 55 -33.50 11.29 10.06
N ARG A 56 -33.38 12.05 11.15
CA ARG A 56 -32.62 13.31 11.23
C ARG A 56 -31.12 13.10 11.31
N PHE A 57 -30.66 12.04 11.97
CA PHE A 57 -29.22 11.82 12.18
C PHE A 57 -28.44 11.59 10.88
N PRO A 58 -28.95 10.84 9.89
CA PRO A 58 -28.25 10.65 8.62
C PRO A 58 -27.96 11.91 7.80
N TYR A 59 -28.59 13.05 8.11
CA TYR A 59 -28.26 14.32 7.46
C TYR A 59 -26.84 14.79 7.81
N LEU A 60 -26.29 14.36 8.96
CA LEU A 60 -24.95 14.74 9.38
C LEU A 60 -23.86 14.18 8.48
N TRP A 61 -24.07 13.06 7.80
CA TRP A 61 -23.07 12.43 6.92
C TRP A 61 -23.63 12.21 5.51
N ARG A 62 -24.55 13.07 5.05
CA ARG A 62 -25.01 13.04 3.67
C ARG A 62 -24.05 13.81 2.79
N ASP A 63 -23.69 13.24 1.64
CA ASP A 63 -22.91 13.96 0.63
C ASP A 63 -23.82 14.78 -0.29
N HIS A 64 -23.51 16.06 -0.43
CA HIS A 64 -24.09 16.95 -1.43
C HIS A 64 -23.07 17.21 -2.54
N GLN A 65 -23.48 17.96 -3.57
CA GLN A 65 -22.61 18.27 -4.70
C GLN A 65 -21.36 19.05 -4.28
N THR A 66 -21.49 19.98 -3.32
CA THR A 66 -20.43 20.89 -2.90
C THR A 66 -19.68 20.37 -1.66
N PHE A 67 -20.39 19.98 -0.61
CA PHE A 67 -19.83 19.52 0.66
C PHE A 67 -20.69 18.41 1.28
N SER A 68 -20.27 17.85 2.40
CA SER A 68 -21.01 16.81 3.14
C SER A 68 -21.44 17.30 4.51
N GLY A 69 -22.60 16.81 4.96
CA GLY A 69 -23.27 17.25 6.19
C GLY A 69 -24.47 18.13 5.93
N VAL A 70 -25.01 18.73 6.99
CA VAL A 70 -26.28 19.46 6.94
C VAL A 70 -26.10 20.78 6.19
N THR A 71 -27.01 21.09 5.26
CA THR A 71 -27.08 22.39 4.56
C THR A 71 -27.85 23.44 5.36
N PHE A 72 -27.73 24.73 4.99
CA PHE A 72 -28.48 25.82 5.63
C PHE A 72 -29.99 25.57 5.66
N THR A 73 -30.57 25.13 4.53
CA THR A 73 -32.00 24.83 4.44
C THR A 73 -32.37 23.64 5.33
N GLU A 74 -31.51 22.64 5.40
CA GLU A 74 -31.78 21.46 6.20
C GLU A 74 -31.74 21.76 7.71
N ASP A 75 -30.73 22.48 8.16
CA ASP A 75 -30.56 22.85 9.57
C ASP A 75 -31.70 23.74 10.08
N ASN A 76 -32.08 24.75 9.30
CA ASN A 76 -33.05 25.75 9.74
C ASN A 76 -34.51 25.38 9.47
N TYR A 77 -34.79 24.50 8.49
CA TYR A 77 -36.17 24.20 8.07
C TYR A 77 -36.49 22.71 8.02
N VAL A 78 -35.63 21.87 7.43
CA VAL A 78 -35.94 20.43 7.30
C VAL A 78 -35.88 19.73 8.66
N LEU A 79 -34.81 19.90 9.43
CA LEU A 79 -34.65 19.25 10.74
C LEU A 79 -35.71 19.71 11.76
N PRO A 80 -36.02 21.02 11.90
CA PRO A 80 -37.17 21.46 12.69
C PRO A 80 -38.50 20.96 12.11
N GLY A 81 -38.67 20.97 10.79
CA GLY A 81 -39.87 20.45 10.13
C GLY A 81 -40.13 18.97 10.41
N LEU A 82 -39.07 18.14 10.43
CA LEU A 82 -39.13 16.74 10.80
C LEU A 82 -39.51 16.55 12.28
N MET A 83 -39.04 17.42 13.18
CA MET A 83 -39.47 17.42 14.58
C MET A 83 -40.96 17.76 14.72
N ILE A 84 -41.43 18.79 14.01
CA ILE A 84 -42.85 19.17 14.00
C ILE A 84 -43.70 18.02 13.43
N ALA A 85 -43.24 17.37 12.36
CA ALA A 85 -43.92 16.20 11.78
C ALA A 85 -43.96 15.00 12.75
N ALA A 86 -42.87 14.73 13.48
CA ALA A 86 -42.84 13.69 14.52
C ALA A 86 -43.84 13.99 15.64
N ILE A 87 -43.90 15.23 16.12
CA ILE A 87 -44.89 15.68 17.12
C ILE A 87 -46.31 15.54 16.56
N ALA A 88 -46.55 15.93 15.31
CA ALA A 88 -47.85 15.77 14.65
C ALA A 88 -48.27 14.30 14.56
N LEU A 89 -47.34 13.38 14.29
CA LEU A 89 -47.59 11.94 14.29
C LEU A 89 -47.93 11.42 15.70
N ILE A 90 -47.27 11.92 16.75
CA ILE A 90 -47.62 11.61 18.15
C ILE A 90 -49.03 12.12 18.48
N VAL A 91 -49.37 13.34 18.07
CA VAL A 91 -50.72 13.89 18.23
C VAL A 91 -51.75 13.07 17.44
N GLY A 92 -51.43 12.66 16.21
CA GLY A 92 -52.26 11.78 15.40
C GLY A 92 -52.48 10.41 16.07
N SER A 93 -51.43 9.86 16.68
CA SER A 93 -51.51 8.62 17.48
C SER A 93 -52.44 8.80 18.69
N ALA A 94 -52.31 9.91 19.42
CA ALA A 94 -53.19 10.24 20.54
C ALA A 94 -54.65 10.42 20.11
N LEU A 95 -54.91 11.08 18.97
CA LEU A 95 -56.25 11.21 18.39
C LEU A 95 -56.85 9.86 17.98
N ALA A 96 -56.04 8.96 17.43
CA ALA A 96 -56.47 7.60 17.12
C ALA A 96 -56.81 6.82 18.40
N LEU A 97 -56.01 6.91 19.46
CA LEU A 97 -56.34 6.32 20.77
C LEU A 97 -57.62 6.92 21.35
N LEU A 98 -57.77 8.24 21.34
CA LEU A 98 -59.00 8.93 21.80
C LEU A 98 -60.23 8.42 21.04
N ASN A 99 -60.10 8.19 19.72
CA ASN A 99 -61.16 7.63 18.92
C ASN A 99 -61.49 6.16 19.27
N ALA A 100 -60.49 5.36 19.67
CA ALA A 100 -60.68 3.99 20.12
C ALA A 100 -61.55 3.91 21.38
N PHE A 101 -61.30 4.81 22.34
CA PHE A 101 -61.89 4.76 23.67
C PHE A 101 -63.16 5.62 23.86
N LEU A 102 -63.23 6.83 23.25
CA LEU A 102 -64.30 7.80 23.51
C LEU A 102 -65.27 8.00 22.34
N GLU A 103 -64.83 8.66 21.25
CA GLU A 103 -65.76 9.24 20.26
C GLU A 103 -66.15 8.34 19.08
N ARG A 104 -65.30 7.37 18.69
CA ARG A 104 -65.58 6.32 17.68
C ARG A 104 -66.15 6.84 16.34
N ARG A 105 -65.58 7.92 15.81
CA ARG A 105 -65.98 8.60 14.55
C ARG A 105 -64.91 8.46 13.46
N LEU A 106 -65.35 8.16 12.23
CA LEU A 106 -64.45 8.09 11.07
C LEU A 106 -63.70 9.41 10.80
N ARG A 107 -64.33 10.55 11.09
CA ARG A 107 -63.73 11.89 10.92
C ARG A 107 -62.46 12.07 11.76
N LEU A 108 -62.40 11.50 12.97
CA LEU A 108 -61.20 11.59 13.83
C LEU A 108 -60.06 10.72 13.31
N LEU A 109 -60.35 9.57 12.71
CA LEU A 109 -59.33 8.74 12.05
C LEU A 109 -58.76 9.40 10.80
N LEU A 110 -59.63 10.03 10.00
CA LEU A 110 -59.19 10.83 8.86
C LEU A 110 -58.34 12.01 9.30
N ALA A 111 -58.72 12.71 10.38
CA ALA A 111 -57.93 13.80 10.94
C ALA A 111 -56.57 13.32 11.48
N ALA A 112 -56.53 12.18 12.17
CA ALA A 112 -55.31 11.57 12.71
C ALA A 112 -54.27 11.23 11.62
N ILE A 113 -54.72 10.97 10.39
CA ILE A 113 -53.86 10.69 9.23
C ILE A 113 -53.56 11.97 8.44
N ALA A 114 -54.59 12.77 8.15
CA ALA A 114 -54.46 13.96 7.30
C ALA A 114 -53.58 15.04 7.95
N LEU A 115 -53.70 15.26 9.26
CA LEU A 115 -52.94 16.30 9.96
C LEU A 115 -51.41 16.09 9.85
N PRO A 116 -50.84 14.93 10.21
CA PRO A 116 -49.41 14.67 10.01
C PRO A 116 -48.96 14.78 8.56
N ILE A 117 -49.78 14.32 7.60
CA ILE A 117 -49.44 14.39 6.17
C ILE A 117 -49.36 15.85 5.72
N ILE A 118 -50.36 16.67 6.04
CA ILE A 118 -50.38 18.09 5.67
C ILE A 118 -49.17 18.80 6.29
N ILE A 119 -48.90 18.57 7.57
CA ILE A 119 -47.75 19.15 8.27
C ILE A 119 -46.44 18.72 7.61
N PHE A 120 -46.28 17.45 7.28
CA PHE A 120 -45.08 16.94 6.62
C PHE A 120 -44.88 17.59 5.25
N VAL A 121 -45.93 17.63 4.41
CA VAL A 121 -45.87 18.25 3.08
C VAL A 121 -45.50 19.73 3.19
N VAL A 122 -46.10 20.46 4.13
CA VAL A 122 -45.83 21.90 4.27
C VAL A 122 -44.43 22.13 4.87
N ALA A 123 -44.13 21.53 6.01
CA ALA A 123 -42.93 21.83 6.81
C ALA A 123 -41.64 21.18 6.27
N VAL A 124 -41.73 20.01 5.63
CA VAL A 124 -40.56 19.25 5.17
C VAL A 124 -40.36 19.38 3.65
N ILE A 125 -41.42 19.61 2.88
CA ILE A 125 -41.33 19.69 1.41
C ILE A 125 -41.47 21.13 0.92
N LEU A 126 -42.62 21.77 1.11
CA LEU A 126 -42.94 23.05 0.47
C LEU A 126 -42.07 24.19 1.00
N VAL A 127 -41.99 24.36 2.33
CA VAL A 127 -41.22 25.45 2.94
C VAL A 127 -39.72 25.31 2.64
N PRO A 128 -39.07 24.16 2.86
CA PRO A 128 -37.65 23.99 2.51
C PRO A 128 -37.36 24.19 1.02
N SER A 129 -38.21 23.68 0.13
CA SER A 129 -38.02 23.84 -1.33
C SER A 129 -38.07 25.30 -1.76
N TYR A 130 -38.98 26.08 -1.16
CA TYR A 130 -39.08 27.52 -1.38
C TYR A 130 -37.81 28.24 -0.89
N ILE A 131 -37.37 27.96 0.33
CA ILE A 131 -36.17 28.58 0.90
C ILE A 131 -34.92 28.22 0.06
N GLN A 132 -34.75 26.96 -0.31
CA GLN A 132 -33.61 26.53 -1.12
C GLN A 132 -33.56 27.26 -2.46
N SER A 133 -34.70 27.35 -3.16
CA SER A 133 -34.75 27.89 -4.52
C SER A 133 -34.65 29.41 -4.56
N PHE A 134 -35.29 30.12 -3.62
CA PHE A 134 -35.43 31.57 -3.67
C PHE A 134 -34.53 32.33 -2.69
N LYS A 135 -33.98 31.69 -1.65
CA LYS A 135 -33.09 32.35 -0.68
C LYS A 135 -31.68 31.79 -0.66
N VAL A 136 -31.50 30.47 -0.78
CA VAL A 136 -30.17 29.84 -0.70
C VAL A 136 -29.46 29.88 -2.03
N LYS A 137 -29.99 29.24 -3.09
CA LYS A 137 -29.32 29.18 -4.41
C LYS A 137 -28.86 30.56 -4.94
N PRO A 138 -29.63 31.66 -4.80
CA PRO A 138 -29.16 32.98 -5.25
C PRO A 138 -27.98 33.56 -4.45
N ASN A 139 -27.75 33.11 -3.22
CA ASN A 139 -26.67 33.54 -2.33
C ASN A 139 -26.09 32.34 -1.57
N GLU A 140 -25.73 31.30 -2.32
CA GLU A 140 -25.39 29.99 -1.75
C GLU A 140 -24.10 30.08 -0.93
N LEU A 141 -23.07 30.73 -1.48
CA LEU A 141 -21.80 30.94 -0.78
C LEU A 141 -22.01 31.58 0.60
N GLY A 142 -22.78 32.67 0.68
CA GLY A 142 -23.00 33.37 1.95
C GLY A 142 -23.82 32.57 2.97
N ARG A 143 -24.76 31.74 2.52
CA ARG A 143 -25.63 30.94 3.40
C ARG A 143 -24.98 29.62 3.83
N GLU A 144 -24.19 29.01 2.96
CA GLU A 144 -23.58 27.70 3.18
C GLU A 144 -22.16 27.77 3.78
N THR A 145 -21.52 28.96 3.82
CA THR A 145 -20.18 29.16 4.41
C THR A 145 -19.96 28.42 5.74
N PRO A 146 -20.80 28.58 6.80
CA PRO A 146 -20.54 27.92 8.08
C PRO A 146 -20.63 26.39 8.01
N TYR A 147 -21.45 25.84 7.12
CA TYR A 147 -21.58 24.39 6.92
C TYR A 147 -20.40 23.84 6.11
N ILE A 148 -19.88 24.64 5.17
CA ILE A 148 -18.62 24.35 4.47
C ILE A 148 -17.45 24.35 5.45
N GLU A 149 -17.39 25.31 6.39
CA GLU A 149 -16.35 25.34 7.45
C GLU A 149 -16.38 24.06 8.29
N HIS A 150 -17.56 23.67 8.78
CA HIS A 150 -17.71 22.40 9.50
C HIS A 150 -17.29 21.19 8.67
N ASN A 151 -17.63 21.16 7.37
CA ASN A 151 -17.22 20.09 6.48
C ASN A 151 -15.70 20.03 6.31
N ILE A 152 -15.04 21.17 6.09
CA ILE A 152 -13.59 21.27 5.96
C ILE A 152 -12.92 20.78 7.25
N GLU A 153 -13.33 21.29 8.41
CA GLU A 153 -12.75 20.91 9.71
C GLU A 153 -13.01 19.45 10.06
N ALA A 154 -14.22 18.94 9.82
CA ALA A 154 -14.58 17.56 10.11
C ALA A 154 -13.87 16.59 9.18
N THR A 155 -13.79 16.88 7.88
CA THR A 155 -13.08 16.02 6.92
C THR A 155 -11.58 16.01 7.21
N ARG A 156 -10.98 17.19 7.46
CA ARG A 156 -9.55 17.28 7.83
C ARG A 156 -9.26 16.48 9.09
N ARG A 157 -10.08 16.62 10.14
CA ARG A 157 -9.94 15.80 11.34
C ARG A 157 -10.17 14.33 11.04
N ALA A 158 -11.23 13.93 10.34
CA ALA A 158 -11.58 12.53 10.12
C ALA A 158 -10.53 11.74 9.35
N PHE A 159 -9.72 12.39 8.50
CA PHE A 159 -8.59 11.79 7.78
C PHE A 159 -7.21 12.16 8.34
N GLY A 160 -7.13 12.93 9.43
CA GLY A 160 -5.88 13.32 10.07
C GLY A 160 -5.08 14.39 9.32
N LEU A 161 -5.71 15.11 8.39
CA LEU A 161 -5.10 16.16 7.57
C LEU A 161 -4.84 17.46 8.36
N ASP A 162 -5.48 17.62 9.51
CA ASP A 162 -5.25 18.71 10.45
C ASP A 162 -3.86 18.66 11.10
N ARG A 163 -3.19 17.49 11.06
CA ARG A 163 -1.85 17.27 11.58
C ARG A 163 -0.73 17.42 10.53
N ILE A 164 -1.09 17.71 9.28
CA ILE A 164 -0.12 17.88 8.19
C ILE A 164 0.58 19.22 8.35
N GLU A 165 1.91 19.19 8.51
CA GLU A 165 2.74 20.39 8.48
C GLU A 165 2.92 20.86 7.04
N GLN A 166 2.71 22.14 6.75
CA GLN A 166 2.97 22.71 5.42
C GLN A 166 4.29 23.46 5.41
N ARG A 167 5.12 23.18 4.40
CA ARG A 167 6.41 23.85 4.17
C ARG A 167 6.53 24.30 2.73
N ASP A 168 7.17 25.43 2.50
CA ASP A 168 7.48 25.88 1.15
C ASP A 168 8.74 25.16 0.62
N PHE A 169 8.73 24.80 -0.65
CA PHE A 169 9.85 24.18 -1.35
C PHE A 169 10.04 24.83 -2.72
N GLU A 170 11.12 25.59 -2.86
CA GLU A 170 11.38 26.44 -4.04
C GLU A 170 11.67 25.67 -5.34
N ALA A 171 12.00 24.37 -5.24
CA ALA A 171 12.36 23.52 -6.38
C ALA A 171 13.38 24.21 -7.31
N GLU A 172 14.56 24.51 -6.77
CA GLU A 172 15.62 25.17 -7.51
C GLU A 172 16.24 24.27 -8.57
N THR A 173 16.75 24.88 -9.64
CA THR A 173 17.33 24.15 -10.79
C THR A 173 18.85 24.16 -10.79
N ALA A 174 19.48 25.04 -10.00
CA ALA A 174 20.93 25.17 -9.96
C ALA A 174 21.58 23.89 -9.43
N THR A 175 22.68 23.46 -10.06
CA THR A 175 23.41 22.23 -9.68
C THR A 175 23.85 22.23 -8.21
N ALA A 176 24.23 23.39 -7.66
CA ALA A 176 24.61 23.50 -6.25
C ALA A 176 23.45 23.19 -5.29
N SER A 177 22.20 23.39 -5.72
CA SER A 177 21.00 23.21 -4.88
C SER A 177 20.67 21.74 -4.61
N PHE A 178 21.22 20.82 -5.39
CA PHE A 178 21.11 19.37 -5.14
C PHE A 178 21.92 18.92 -3.93
N ASN A 179 22.99 19.67 -3.56
CA ASN A 179 23.91 19.32 -2.46
C ASN A 179 24.26 17.81 -2.47
N LEU A 180 24.88 17.33 -3.56
CA LEU A 180 25.13 15.91 -3.77
C LEU A 180 25.96 15.27 -2.66
N GLU A 181 26.92 16.01 -2.10
CA GLU A 181 27.77 15.55 -1.00
C GLU A 181 26.97 15.35 0.29
N GLY A 182 26.08 16.30 0.64
CA GLY A 182 25.22 16.18 1.82
C GLY A 182 24.13 15.11 1.68
N ASN A 183 23.69 14.80 0.46
CA ASN A 183 22.63 13.82 0.20
C ASN A 183 23.17 12.47 -0.32
N ARG A 184 24.45 12.16 -0.09
CA ARG A 184 25.07 10.92 -0.56
C ARG A 184 24.31 9.67 -0.11
N ALA A 185 23.86 9.65 1.14
CA ALA A 185 23.12 8.50 1.67
C ALA A 185 21.78 8.27 0.94
N THR A 186 21.12 9.32 0.47
CA THR A 186 19.93 9.20 -0.39
C THR A 186 20.28 8.67 -1.77
N LEU A 187 21.32 9.23 -2.40
CA LEU A 187 21.79 8.80 -3.73
C LEU A 187 22.18 7.32 -3.74
N ASP A 188 22.83 6.87 -2.68
CA ASP A 188 23.27 5.48 -2.51
C ASP A 188 22.11 4.52 -2.20
N ASN A 189 20.89 5.01 -2.02
CA ASN A 189 19.68 4.23 -1.72
C ASN A 189 18.54 4.46 -2.72
N ILE A 190 18.81 5.09 -3.87
CA ILE A 190 17.79 5.31 -4.90
C ILE A 190 17.25 3.98 -5.42
N ARG A 191 15.94 3.78 -5.31
CA ARG A 191 15.29 2.54 -5.75
C ARG A 191 15.28 2.46 -7.28
N LEU A 192 16.11 1.58 -7.82
CA LEU A 192 16.18 1.31 -9.25
C LEU A 192 15.47 0.00 -9.62
N TRP A 193 15.11 -0.83 -8.64
CA TRP A 193 14.26 -2.00 -8.84
C TRP A 193 12.78 -1.64 -8.72
N ASP A 194 12.03 -1.93 -9.78
CA ASP A 194 10.58 -1.98 -9.77
C ASP A 194 10.11 -3.30 -9.16
N TRP A 195 9.11 -3.25 -8.28
CA TRP A 195 8.64 -4.42 -7.52
C TRP A 195 8.14 -5.53 -8.44
N ALA A 196 7.43 -5.19 -9.51
CA ALA A 196 6.89 -6.17 -10.43
C ALA A 196 7.97 -6.74 -11.35
N ALA A 197 8.92 -5.91 -11.81
CA ALA A 197 10.08 -6.39 -12.58
C ALA A 197 10.99 -7.33 -11.76
N LEU A 198 11.23 -6.97 -10.49
CA LEU A 198 12.01 -7.79 -9.57
C LEU A 198 11.31 -9.12 -9.28
N ARG A 199 10.01 -9.10 -8.98
CA ARG A 199 9.21 -10.34 -8.76
C ARG A 199 9.31 -11.30 -9.94
N ASP A 200 9.15 -10.81 -11.16
CA ASP A 200 9.22 -11.63 -12.38
C ASP A 200 10.62 -12.25 -12.53
N THR A 201 11.67 -11.48 -12.22
CA THR A 201 13.07 -11.96 -12.19
C THR A 201 13.28 -13.03 -11.12
N LEU A 202 12.83 -12.80 -9.88
CA LEU A 202 12.96 -13.76 -8.77
C LEU A 202 12.30 -15.11 -9.09
N LYS A 203 11.15 -15.10 -9.76
CA LYS A 203 10.50 -16.34 -10.23
C LYS A 203 11.37 -17.16 -11.18
N GLN A 204 12.18 -16.51 -12.02
CA GLN A 204 13.07 -17.22 -12.95
C GLN A 204 14.31 -17.79 -12.26
N ILE A 205 14.92 -17.03 -11.34
CA ILE A 205 16.25 -17.37 -10.81
C ILE A 205 16.25 -17.92 -9.38
N GLN A 206 15.17 -17.77 -8.61
CA GLN A 206 15.10 -18.15 -7.19
C GLN A 206 13.92 -19.08 -6.85
N GLU A 207 13.02 -19.38 -7.80
CA GLU A 207 11.91 -20.32 -7.57
C GLU A 207 12.41 -21.78 -7.47
N ILE A 208 13.43 -22.16 -8.26
CA ILE A 208 14.11 -23.49 -8.32
C ILE A 208 13.18 -24.68 -8.67
N ARG A 209 11.92 -24.67 -8.23
CA ARG A 209 10.87 -25.67 -8.45
C ARG A 209 9.52 -24.96 -8.62
N THR A 210 8.68 -25.46 -9.53
CA THR A 210 7.43 -24.81 -9.98
C THR A 210 6.38 -24.58 -8.90
N TYR A 211 6.49 -25.24 -7.74
CA TYR A 211 5.56 -25.08 -6.63
C TYR A 211 5.96 -23.97 -5.66
N TYR A 212 7.15 -23.39 -5.79
CA TYR A 212 7.48 -22.17 -5.07
C TYR A 212 6.83 -20.97 -5.75
N ASN A 213 6.55 -19.93 -4.97
CA ASN A 213 6.01 -18.69 -5.50
C ASN A 213 6.49 -17.50 -4.67
N PHE A 214 6.80 -16.41 -5.37
CA PHE A 214 6.93 -15.07 -4.81
C PHE A 214 5.64 -14.32 -5.13
N ASP A 215 4.84 -13.97 -4.12
CA ASP A 215 3.56 -13.30 -4.32
C ASP A 215 3.79 -11.80 -4.60
N ASP A 216 4.58 -11.18 -3.75
CA ASP A 216 4.89 -9.76 -3.71
C ASP A 216 6.39 -9.50 -3.47
N VAL A 217 6.76 -8.22 -3.46
CA VAL A 217 8.10 -7.75 -3.12
C VAL A 217 7.95 -6.47 -2.29
N ASP A 218 8.39 -6.54 -1.05
CA ASP A 218 8.33 -5.46 -0.08
C ASP A 218 9.57 -4.57 -0.14
N VAL A 219 9.43 -3.34 0.33
CA VAL A 219 10.52 -2.38 0.50
C VAL A 219 10.68 -2.05 1.98
N ASP A 220 11.90 -2.15 2.49
CA ASP A 220 12.20 -1.84 3.89
C ASP A 220 13.67 -1.39 4.06
N ARG A 221 14.10 -1.10 5.28
CA ARG A 221 15.42 -0.57 5.62
C ARG A 221 16.14 -1.47 6.61
N TYR A 222 17.40 -1.75 6.31
CA TYR A 222 18.28 -2.55 7.15
C TYR A 222 19.63 -1.87 7.33
N ARG A 223 20.29 -2.09 8.47
CA ARG A 223 21.64 -1.62 8.70
C ARG A 223 22.65 -2.63 8.15
N VAL A 224 23.43 -2.24 7.15
CA VAL A 224 24.46 -3.10 6.53
C VAL A 224 25.76 -2.33 6.41
N GLY A 225 26.87 -2.87 6.92
CA GLY A 225 28.16 -2.18 6.90
C GLY A 225 28.18 -0.88 7.71
N GLY A 226 27.33 -0.78 8.75
CA GLY A 226 27.20 0.42 9.59
C GLY A 226 26.28 1.52 9.02
N GLU A 227 25.83 1.39 7.78
CA GLU A 227 24.96 2.35 7.09
C GLU A 227 23.54 1.82 6.94
N MET A 228 22.56 2.72 6.91
CA MET A 228 21.18 2.36 6.60
C MET A 228 21.05 2.16 5.08
N ARG A 229 20.51 1.01 4.71
CA ARG A 229 20.32 0.59 3.33
C ARG A 229 18.89 0.21 3.08
N GLN A 230 18.33 0.72 1.98
CA GLN A 230 17.02 0.33 1.51
C GLN A 230 17.14 -1.02 0.77
N MET A 231 16.30 -1.97 1.19
CA MET A 231 16.28 -3.35 0.71
C MET A 231 14.91 -3.67 0.13
N MET A 232 14.89 -4.64 -0.79
CA MET A 232 13.70 -5.30 -1.26
C MET A 232 13.69 -6.75 -0.82
N LEU A 233 12.56 -7.20 -0.27
CA LEU A 233 12.38 -8.52 0.31
C LEU A 233 11.24 -9.24 -0.40
N ALA A 234 11.37 -10.55 -0.57
CA ALA A 234 10.27 -11.37 -1.08
C ALA A 234 10.25 -12.72 -0.36
N ALA A 235 9.11 -13.06 0.22
CA ALA A 235 8.92 -14.36 0.86
C ALA A 235 8.77 -15.46 -0.19
N ARG A 236 9.45 -16.59 0.05
CA ARG A 236 9.34 -17.74 -0.83
C ARG A 236 8.38 -18.77 -0.25
N GLU A 237 7.15 -18.73 -0.72
CA GLU A 237 6.08 -19.60 -0.24
C GLU A 237 5.85 -20.81 -1.15
N ILE A 238 5.23 -21.87 -0.62
CA ILE A 238 4.75 -22.99 -1.44
C ILE A 238 3.29 -22.77 -1.79
N ASP A 239 3.00 -22.90 -3.08
CA ASP A 239 1.65 -22.94 -3.62
C ASP A 239 1.32 -24.38 -4.05
N THR A 240 0.46 -25.04 -3.29
CA THR A 240 0.07 -26.43 -3.51
C THR A 240 -0.73 -26.63 -4.80
N GLU A 241 -1.38 -25.58 -5.33
CA GLU A 241 -2.15 -25.68 -6.57
C GLU A 241 -1.24 -25.91 -7.79
N LYS A 242 0.01 -25.44 -7.71
CA LYS A 242 1.06 -25.61 -8.72
C LYS A 242 1.75 -26.98 -8.66
N LEU A 243 1.43 -27.83 -7.69
CA LEU A 243 1.91 -29.21 -7.69
C LEU A 243 1.33 -29.97 -8.91
N PRO A 244 2.08 -30.90 -9.52
CA PRO A 244 1.55 -31.76 -10.57
C PRO A 244 0.26 -32.44 -10.12
N GLU A 245 -0.73 -32.57 -11.00
CA GLU A 245 -2.06 -33.07 -10.61
C GLU A 245 -2.01 -34.45 -9.95
N GLN A 246 -1.10 -35.32 -10.41
CA GLN A 246 -0.88 -36.65 -9.85
C GLN A 246 -0.29 -36.62 -8.43
N SER A 247 0.36 -35.50 -8.06
CA SER A 247 0.95 -35.25 -6.75
C SER A 247 0.03 -34.46 -5.81
N ARG A 248 -1.10 -33.92 -6.30
CA ARG A 248 -2.12 -33.25 -5.48
C ARG A 248 -2.98 -34.27 -4.75
N ASN A 249 -2.40 -34.90 -3.74
CA ASN A 249 -3.08 -35.84 -2.86
C ASN A 249 -2.97 -35.38 -1.40
N TRP A 250 -3.83 -35.94 -0.54
CA TRP A 250 -3.94 -35.53 0.87
C TRP A 250 -2.61 -35.61 1.63
N ILE A 251 -1.79 -36.64 1.39
CA ILE A 251 -0.50 -36.78 2.08
C ILE A 251 0.44 -35.64 1.68
N ASN A 252 0.53 -35.36 0.37
CA ASN A 252 1.39 -34.30 -0.12
C ASN A 252 0.95 -32.92 0.35
N GLU A 253 -0.35 -32.61 0.26
CA GLU A 253 -0.89 -31.29 0.61
C GLU A 253 -0.96 -31.04 2.11
N ARG A 254 -1.18 -32.10 2.92
CA ARG A 254 -1.44 -31.95 4.36
C ARG A 254 -0.24 -32.31 5.24
N LEU A 255 0.67 -33.19 4.78
CA LEU A 255 1.76 -33.76 5.61
C LEU A 255 3.16 -33.49 5.06
N ILE A 256 3.35 -33.35 3.73
CA ILE A 256 4.69 -33.21 3.13
C ILE A 256 5.00 -31.75 2.76
N TYR A 257 4.21 -31.13 1.90
CA TYR A 257 4.42 -29.75 1.43
C TYR A 257 3.73 -28.77 2.37
N THR A 258 4.27 -28.64 3.57
CA THR A 258 3.61 -27.94 4.67
C THR A 258 4.04 -26.48 4.82
N HIS A 259 5.18 -26.04 4.30
CA HIS A 259 5.71 -24.69 4.52
C HIS A 259 6.52 -24.16 3.33
N GLY A 260 6.60 -22.83 3.21
CA GLY A 260 7.58 -22.14 2.36
C GLY A 260 8.99 -22.15 2.94
N TYR A 261 9.97 -21.64 2.19
CA TYR A 261 11.37 -21.65 2.62
C TYR A 261 12.10 -20.32 2.33
N GLY A 262 12.22 -19.53 3.39
CA GLY A 262 13.07 -18.35 3.48
C GLY A 262 12.54 -17.13 2.74
N VAL A 263 13.40 -16.12 2.70
CA VAL A 263 13.16 -14.87 1.97
C VAL A 263 14.34 -14.60 1.05
N THR A 264 14.10 -13.95 -0.09
CA THR A 264 15.17 -13.31 -0.85
C THR A 264 15.26 -11.85 -0.46
N MET A 265 16.47 -11.32 -0.41
CA MET A 265 16.71 -9.91 -0.11
C MET A 265 17.76 -9.35 -1.07
N ASN A 266 17.53 -8.18 -1.63
CA ASN A 266 18.51 -7.43 -2.42
C ASN A 266 18.48 -5.94 -2.09
N THR A 267 19.60 -5.26 -2.31
CA THR A 267 19.64 -3.79 -2.26
C THR A 267 18.80 -3.20 -3.40
N VAL A 268 18.11 -2.09 -3.16
CA VAL A 268 17.21 -1.48 -4.16
C VAL A 268 17.92 -0.91 -5.40
N ASN A 269 19.22 -0.62 -5.31
CA ASN A 269 20.03 -0.07 -6.39
C ASN A 269 21.11 -1.03 -6.91
N GLY A 270 21.20 -2.24 -6.35
CA GLY A 270 22.27 -3.18 -6.65
C GLY A 270 21.97 -4.04 -7.87
N PHE A 271 22.82 -3.94 -8.89
CA PHE A 271 22.77 -4.80 -10.08
C PHE A 271 24.12 -5.49 -10.35
N THR A 272 24.06 -6.62 -11.01
CA THR A 272 25.21 -7.24 -11.69
C THR A 272 25.42 -6.58 -13.06
N PRO A 273 26.59 -6.76 -13.71
CA PRO A 273 26.82 -6.26 -15.07
C PRO A 273 25.79 -6.74 -16.11
N GLU A 274 25.15 -7.88 -15.85
CA GLU A 274 24.10 -8.47 -16.68
C GLU A 274 22.72 -7.84 -16.45
N GLY A 275 22.57 -6.93 -15.47
CA GLY A 275 21.29 -6.30 -15.14
C GLY A 275 20.43 -7.09 -14.15
N MET A 276 21.03 -8.03 -13.42
CA MET A 276 20.35 -8.90 -12.43
C MET A 276 20.48 -8.37 -11.01
N PRO A 277 19.59 -8.72 -10.07
CA PRO A 277 19.63 -8.18 -8.70
C PRO A 277 20.86 -8.67 -7.94
N ARG A 278 21.47 -7.77 -7.16
CA ARG A 278 22.55 -8.14 -6.23
C ARG A 278 21.97 -8.61 -4.89
N PHE A 279 22.03 -9.91 -4.65
CA PHE A 279 21.46 -10.52 -3.45
C PHE A 279 22.28 -10.29 -2.18
N VAL A 280 21.54 -10.04 -1.10
CA VAL A 280 21.98 -10.10 0.29
C VAL A 280 21.58 -11.45 0.89
N LEU A 281 20.31 -11.85 0.70
CA LEU A 281 19.80 -13.17 1.04
C LEU A 281 19.32 -13.89 -0.23
N SER A 282 19.77 -15.12 -0.44
CA SER A 282 19.39 -15.93 -1.61
C SER A 282 19.58 -17.43 -1.37
N ASN A 283 19.21 -18.24 -2.36
CA ASN A 283 19.44 -19.69 -2.43
C ASN A 283 18.60 -20.55 -1.47
N MET A 284 18.84 -21.86 -1.54
CA MET A 284 18.32 -22.92 -0.68
C MET A 284 19.46 -23.94 -0.41
N PRO A 285 19.94 -24.11 0.83
CA PRO A 285 19.57 -23.36 2.03
C PRO A 285 19.86 -21.86 1.89
N ILE A 286 19.21 -21.04 2.72
CA ILE A 286 19.37 -19.59 2.64
C ILE A 286 20.79 -19.19 3.04
N GLU A 287 21.42 -18.40 2.19
CA GLU A 287 22.77 -17.88 2.38
C GLU A 287 22.70 -16.36 2.50
N SER A 288 23.49 -15.82 3.42
CA SER A 288 23.68 -14.38 3.57
C SER A 288 25.06 -13.97 3.09
N SER A 289 25.12 -12.94 2.24
CA SER A 289 26.38 -12.33 1.82
C SER A 289 26.93 -11.34 2.85
N VAL A 290 26.14 -10.99 3.88
CA VAL A 290 26.53 -10.04 4.94
C VAL A 290 26.34 -10.65 6.34
N PRO A 291 27.27 -10.44 7.28
CA PRO A 291 27.17 -11.07 8.61
C PRO A 291 26.04 -10.50 9.49
N GLU A 292 25.57 -9.29 9.23
CA GLU A 292 24.57 -8.57 10.03
C GLU A 292 23.15 -9.12 9.85
N ILE A 293 22.84 -9.67 8.67
CA ILE A 293 21.51 -10.19 8.34
C ILE A 293 21.61 -11.70 8.22
N LYS A 294 20.91 -12.44 9.09
CA LYS A 294 20.90 -13.90 9.10
C LYS A 294 19.49 -14.40 9.31
N VAL A 295 19.16 -15.52 8.69
CA VAL A 295 17.88 -16.21 8.89
C VAL A 295 18.15 -17.52 9.61
N THR A 296 17.61 -17.65 10.82
CA THR A 296 17.81 -18.81 11.71
C THR A 296 16.64 -19.79 11.64
N ARG A 297 15.47 -19.31 11.22
CA ARG A 297 14.24 -20.09 11.01
C ARG A 297 13.59 -19.70 9.68
N PRO A 298 14.04 -20.29 8.56
CA PRO A 298 13.53 -19.95 7.23
C PRO A 298 12.12 -20.51 6.94
N GLU A 299 11.62 -21.44 7.73
CA GLU A 299 10.37 -22.14 7.42
C GLU A 299 9.14 -21.23 7.59
N ILE A 300 8.39 -21.04 6.51
CA ILE A 300 7.17 -20.20 6.48
C ILE A 300 5.94 -21.09 6.53
N TYR A 301 5.46 -21.37 7.74
CA TYR A 301 4.23 -22.12 7.97
C TYR A 301 2.97 -21.24 7.86
N PHE A 302 3.10 -19.94 8.12
CA PHE A 302 2.04 -18.94 8.01
C PHE A 302 2.49 -17.85 7.05
N GLY A 303 1.76 -17.67 5.95
CA GLY A 303 2.09 -16.70 4.91
C GLY A 303 0.86 -16.31 4.08
N GLN A 304 1.09 -15.70 2.92
CA GLN A 304 0.03 -15.20 2.03
C GLN A 304 -0.53 -16.27 1.10
N LYS A 305 0.24 -17.32 0.79
CA LYS A 305 -0.17 -18.46 -0.05
C LYS A 305 -0.47 -19.74 0.73
N THR A 306 -0.30 -19.73 2.04
CA THR A 306 -0.60 -20.88 2.90
C THR A 306 -2.12 -21.06 3.13
N ASN A 307 -2.86 -21.46 2.10
CA ASN A 307 -4.34 -21.56 2.13
C ASN A 307 -4.87 -22.92 2.60
N THR A 308 -4.00 -23.90 2.83
CA THR A 308 -4.39 -25.27 3.21
C THR A 308 -3.97 -25.57 4.64
N ASP A 309 -4.88 -26.13 5.43
CA ASP A 309 -4.57 -26.62 6.77
C ASP A 309 -3.63 -27.82 6.72
N VAL A 310 -2.66 -27.92 7.61
CA VAL A 310 -1.66 -29.01 7.59
C VAL A 310 -1.51 -29.68 8.95
N TYR A 311 -1.07 -30.94 8.92
CA TYR A 311 -0.73 -31.71 10.10
C TYR A 311 0.78 -31.77 10.24
N VAL A 312 1.27 -31.27 11.36
CA VAL A 312 2.70 -31.20 11.68
C VAL A 312 3.02 -32.07 12.90
N LYS A 313 4.31 -32.32 13.14
CA LYS A 313 4.76 -33.31 14.15
C LYS A 313 4.13 -34.69 13.89
N THR A 314 4.10 -35.12 12.64
CA THR A 314 3.61 -36.44 12.22
C THR A 314 4.78 -37.42 12.08
N ARG A 315 4.50 -38.71 11.85
CA ARG A 315 5.54 -39.70 11.52
C ARG A 315 6.14 -39.45 10.13
N GLN A 316 5.36 -38.86 9.23
CA GLN A 316 5.83 -38.44 7.92
C GLN A 316 6.64 -37.16 8.07
N LYS A 317 7.87 -37.16 7.55
CA LYS A 317 8.69 -35.95 7.54
C LYS A 317 8.20 -34.97 6.48
N GLU A 318 8.33 -33.70 6.82
CA GLU A 318 7.94 -32.57 5.99
C GLU A 318 9.05 -32.27 4.98
N PHE A 319 8.68 -31.89 3.77
CA PHE A 319 9.64 -31.40 2.78
C PHE A 319 10.14 -30.02 3.20
N ASN A 320 11.46 -29.82 3.21
CA ASN A 320 12.08 -28.55 3.60
C ASN A 320 12.56 -27.77 2.37
N TYR A 321 13.54 -28.33 1.63
CA TYR A 321 14.06 -27.74 0.40
C TYR A 321 14.75 -28.79 -0.48
N PRO A 322 14.88 -28.56 -1.81
CA PRO A 322 15.57 -29.49 -2.68
C PRO A 322 17.09 -29.45 -2.45
N GLN A 323 17.74 -30.61 -2.37
CA GLN A 323 19.18 -30.74 -2.14
C GLN A 323 19.79 -31.70 -3.19
N GLY A 324 20.15 -31.13 -4.35
CA GLY A 324 20.65 -31.90 -5.50
C GLY A 324 19.58 -32.83 -6.07
N GLU A 325 19.90 -34.13 -6.15
CA GLU A 325 18.95 -35.18 -6.55
C GLU A 325 18.07 -35.68 -5.38
N SER A 326 18.35 -35.23 -4.15
CA SER A 326 17.61 -35.58 -2.94
C SER A 326 16.81 -34.41 -2.40
N ASN A 327 15.97 -34.66 -1.39
CA ASN A 327 15.23 -33.62 -0.68
C ASN A 327 15.71 -33.53 0.77
N ASN A 328 15.91 -32.31 1.25
CA ASN A 328 16.05 -32.08 2.68
C ASN A 328 14.66 -32.17 3.34
N LEU A 329 14.61 -32.84 4.50
CA LEU A 329 13.38 -33.09 5.22
C LEU A 329 13.49 -32.55 6.64
N THR A 330 12.40 -32.00 7.16
CA THR A 330 12.33 -31.42 8.51
C THR A 330 11.12 -31.95 9.28
N THR A 331 11.01 -31.55 10.53
CA THR A 331 9.86 -31.80 11.39
C THR A 331 9.60 -30.56 12.21
N TYR A 332 8.36 -30.07 12.19
CA TYR A 332 7.99 -28.90 12.94
C TYR A 332 8.36 -29.00 14.43
N GLU A 333 9.09 -28.02 14.95
CA GLU A 333 9.53 -27.98 16.35
C GLU A 333 8.64 -27.07 17.20
N GLY A 334 7.90 -26.17 16.57
CA GLY A 334 7.15 -25.09 17.23
C GLY A 334 5.96 -25.55 18.08
N THR A 335 5.35 -24.57 18.74
CA THR A 335 4.20 -24.77 19.65
C THR A 335 2.87 -24.37 19.03
N GLY A 336 2.88 -23.86 17.79
CA GLY A 336 1.68 -23.42 17.07
C GLY A 336 0.67 -24.53 16.83
N GLY A 337 -0.58 -24.12 16.56
CA GLY A 337 -1.68 -25.00 16.21
C GLY A 337 -2.29 -25.81 17.36
N ILE A 338 -3.28 -26.62 17.00
CA ILE A 338 -4.12 -27.37 17.92
C ILE A 338 -3.58 -28.81 18.03
N PRO A 339 -3.24 -29.31 19.23
CA PRO A 339 -2.87 -30.71 19.41
C PRO A 339 -4.01 -31.65 19.00
N ILE A 340 -3.70 -32.69 18.22
CA ILE A 340 -4.67 -33.68 17.76
C ILE A 340 -5.20 -34.49 18.96
N GLY A 341 -4.32 -34.94 19.85
CA GLY A 341 -4.69 -35.69 21.04
C GLY A 341 -5.34 -37.05 20.74
N GLY A 342 -6.23 -37.49 21.62
CA GLY A 342 -6.90 -38.80 21.51
C GLY A 342 -7.91 -38.90 20.36
N ALA A 343 -8.39 -40.12 20.12
CA ALA A 343 -9.26 -40.46 18.99
C ALA A 343 -10.54 -39.60 18.89
N PHE A 344 -11.16 -39.25 20.01
CA PHE A 344 -12.36 -38.41 20.01
C PHE A 344 -12.08 -36.97 19.52
N ARG A 345 -11.01 -36.34 20.01
CA ARG A 345 -10.61 -34.99 19.57
C ARG A 345 -10.18 -35.01 18.10
N ARG A 346 -9.44 -36.04 17.69
CA ARG A 346 -9.07 -36.29 16.30
C ARG A 346 -10.29 -36.40 15.38
N LEU A 347 -11.34 -37.11 15.79
CA LEU A 347 -12.60 -37.21 15.03
C LEU A 347 -13.32 -35.86 14.92
N LEU A 348 -13.34 -35.06 15.99
CA LEU A 348 -13.94 -33.71 15.96
C LEU A 348 -13.16 -32.75 15.04
N ILE A 349 -11.82 -32.79 15.08
CA ILE A 349 -10.98 -32.02 14.16
C ILE A 349 -11.22 -32.47 12.72
N ALA A 350 -11.29 -33.78 12.48
CA ALA A 350 -11.58 -34.34 11.16
C ALA A 350 -12.93 -33.85 10.63
N TRP A 351 -13.96 -33.80 11.47
CA TRP A 351 -15.26 -33.26 11.09
C TRP A 351 -15.22 -31.75 10.80
N ALA A 352 -14.53 -30.98 11.62
CA ALA A 352 -14.43 -29.52 11.45
C ALA A 352 -13.65 -29.10 10.19
N LEU A 353 -12.70 -29.91 9.75
CA LEU A 353 -11.82 -29.64 8.59
C LEU A 353 -12.22 -30.41 7.33
N ASP A 354 -13.41 -31.00 7.33
CA ASP A 354 -13.95 -31.85 6.25
C ASP A 354 -13.00 -32.98 5.83
N ASP A 355 -12.36 -33.60 6.83
CA ASP A 355 -11.29 -34.60 6.70
C ASP A 355 -11.65 -35.94 7.36
N LEU A 356 -12.95 -36.24 7.46
CA LEU A 356 -13.47 -37.45 8.13
C LEU A 356 -13.00 -38.76 7.48
N SER A 357 -12.69 -38.74 6.18
CA SER A 357 -12.29 -39.95 5.45
C SER A 357 -10.80 -40.28 5.56
N LYS A 358 -9.94 -39.31 5.94
CA LYS A 358 -8.47 -39.50 5.97
C LYS A 358 -7.93 -39.32 7.38
N LEU A 359 -8.17 -38.18 8.03
CA LEU A 359 -7.56 -37.88 9.32
C LEU A 359 -7.78 -38.97 10.36
N PRO A 360 -8.97 -39.56 10.60
CA PRO A 360 -9.15 -40.59 11.63
C PRO A 360 -8.39 -41.90 11.37
N PHE A 361 -8.03 -42.18 10.10
CA PHE A 361 -7.46 -43.45 9.65
C PHE A 361 -5.98 -43.35 9.23
N SER A 362 -5.37 -42.17 9.31
CA SER A 362 -3.95 -41.96 8.94
C SER A 362 -2.99 -42.44 10.04
N ASP A 363 -2.17 -43.46 9.77
CA ASP A 363 -1.18 -43.93 10.76
C ASP A 363 -0.03 -42.94 11.00
N ASP A 364 0.13 -41.94 10.14
CA ASP A 364 1.17 -40.91 10.28
C ASP A 364 0.83 -39.87 11.35
N VAL A 365 -0.45 -39.58 11.55
CA VAL A 365 -0.91 -38.61 12.54
C VAL A 365 -1.01 -39.27 13.92
N THR A 366 -0.25 -38.73 14.86
CA THR A 366 -0.12 -39.23 16.25
C THR A 366 -0.85 -38.31 17.24
N PRO A 367 -1.07 -38.73 18.50
CA PRO A 367 -1.61 -37.86 19.52
C PRO A 367 -0.79 -36.58 19.78
N GLU A 368 0.52 -36.63 19.53
CA GLU A 368 1.47 -35.52 19.65
C GLU A 368 1.43 -34.56 18.45
N SER A 369 0.88 -35.02 17.32
CA SER A 369 0.72 -34.21 16.12
C SER A 369 -0.18 -33.01 16.38
N ARG A 370 -0.02 -31.98 15.55
CA ARG A 370 -0.76 -30.72 15.66
C ARG A 370 -1.35 -30.36 14.31
N VAL A 371 -2.54 -29.77 14.33
CA VAL A 371 -3.11 -29.15 13.14
C VAL A 371 -2.84 -27.65 13.16
N LEU A 372 -2.21 -27.17 12.09
CA LEU A 372 -2.06 -25.75 11.81
C LEU A 372 -3.22 -25.35 10.89
N MET A 373 -4.11 -24.49 11.38
CA MET A 373 -5.29 -24.03 10.64
C MET A 373 -5.31 -22.52 10.46
N ARG A 374 -6.06 -22.06 9.45
CA ARG A 374 -6.15 -20.63 9.07
C ARG A 374 -4.76 -20.01 8.99
N ARG A 375 -3.97 -20.64 8.12
CA ARG A 375 -2.55 -20.32 7.97
C ARG A 375 -2.34 -19.07 7.15
N ASN A 376 -3.26 -18.80 6.21
CA ASN A 376 -3.31 -17.54 5.49
C ASN A 376 -3.39 -16.38 6.48
N ILE A 377 -2.38 -15.51 6.45
CA ILE A 377 -2.24 -14.44 7.45
C ILE A 377 -3.41 -13.45 7.42
N ARG A 378 -3.97 -13.14 6.24
CA ARG A 378 -5.13 -12.26 6.11
C ARG A 378 -6.39 -12.90 6.70
N GLU A 379 -6.65 -14.17 6.40
CA GLU A 379 -7.78 -14.91 6.96
C GLU A 379 -7.67 -15.03 8.49
N ARG A 380 -6.44 -15.27 8.98
CA ARG A 380 -6.13 -15.41 10.40
C ARG A 380 -6.47 -14.14 11.19
N VAL A 381 -5.97 -12.98 10.75
CA VAL A 381 -6.22 -11.72 11.47
C VAL A 381 -7.68 -11.31 11.38
N ARG A 382 -8.33 -11.46 10.23
CA ARG A 382 -9.78 -11.20 10.06
C ARG A 382 -10.62 -12.11 10.95
N SER A 383 -10.21 -13.35 11.18
CA SER A 383 -10.88 -14.27 12.10
C SER A 383 -10.72 -13.87 13.58
N LEU A 384 -9.56 -13.30 13.94
CA LEU A 384 -9.27 -12.89 15.32
C LEU A 384 -9.91 -11.55 15.70
N ALA A 385 -9.89 -10.58 14.78
CA ALA A 385 -10.46 -9.26 14.98
C ALA A 385 -11.19 -8.78 13.70
N PRO A 386 -12.40 -9.27 13.42
CA PRO A 386 -13.15 -8.98 12.20
C PRO A 386 -13.68 -7.53 12.11
N PHE A 387 -13.60 -6.78 13.21
CA PHE A 387 -14.07 -5.40 13.30
C PHE A 387 -13.01 -4.37 12.92
N LEU A 388 -11.77 -4.81 12.66
CA LEU A 388 -10.72 -4.01 12.04
C LEU A 388 -10.70 -4.26 10.54
N ILE A 389 -10.37 -3.22 9.77
CA ILE A 389 -10.05 -3.34 8.35
C ILE A 389 -8.54 -3.56 8.24
N TYR A 390 -8.11 -4.39 7.31
CA TYR A 390 -6.69 -4.75 7.16
C TYR A 390 -6.19 -4.29 5.81
N ASP A 391 -4.97 -3.80 5.79
CA ASP A 391 -4.26 -3.47 4.56
C ASP A 391 -4.09 -4.71 3.68
N ASP A 392 -4.07 -4.49 2.38
CA ASP A 392 -3.99 -5.54 1.39
C ASP A 392 -2.54 -5.97 1.08
N ASP A 393 -1.54 -5.21 1.55
CA ASP A 393 -0.10 -5.46 1.39
C ASP A 393 0.62 -5.78 2.72
N PRO A 394 0.54 -7.05 3.22
CA PRO A 394 1.36 -7.54 4.32
C PRO A 394 2.83 -7.58 3.90
N TYR A 395 3.74 -7.14 4.77
CA TYR A 395 5.17 -7.17 4.46
C TYR A 395 5.97 -8.07 5.39
N ILE A 396 7.01 -8.72 4.85
CA ILE A 396 7.88 -9.62 5.61
C ILE A 396 9.10 -8.89 6.19
N ILE A 397 9.44 -9.21 7.44
CA ILE A 397 10.56 -8.67 8.21
C ILE A 397 11.49 -9.82 8.61
N VAL A 398 12.80 -9.58 8.48
CA VAL A 398 13.84 -10.43 9.08
C VAL A 398 14.25 -9.78 10.41
N ALA A 399 13.83 -10.36 11.53
CA ALA A 399 14.20 -9.86 12.86
C ALA A 399 15.69 -10.06 13.16
N ASP A 400 16.20 -9.36 14.17
CA ASP A 400 17.63 -9.44 14.56
C ASP A 400 18.03 -10.85 15.05
N ASP A 401 17.08 -11.63 15.56
CA ASP A 401 17.26 -13.04 15.95
C ASP A 401 17.21 -14.01 14.76
N GLY A 402 16.96 -13.49 13.56
CA GLY A 402 16.83 -14.21 12.31
C GLY A 402 15.52 -14.95 12.10
N ARG A 403 14.50 -14.69 12.91
CA ARG A 403 13.13 -15.16 12.66
C ARG A 403 12.42 -14.27 11.65
N LEU A 404 11.44 -14.87 10.98
CA LEU A 404 10.63 -14.21 9.97
C LEU A 404 9.27 -13.80 10.56
N HIS A 405 8.92 -12.53 10.40
CA HIS A 405 7.66 -11.98 10.87
C HIS A 405 6.93 -11.25 9.76
N TRP A 406 5.62 -11.45 9.67
CA TRP A 406 4.74 -10.62 8.86
C TRP A 406 4.23 -9.45 9.68
N MET A 407 4.18 -8.28 9.07
CA MET A 407 3.50 -7.10 9.62
C MET A 407 2.33 -6.74 8.71
N ILE A 408 1.18 -6.46 9.33
CA ILE A 408 -0.04 -6.03 8.63
C ILE A 408 -0.56 -4.77 9.29
N ASP A 409 -0.86 -3.78 8.47
CA ASP A 409 -1.52 -2.56 8.90
C ASP A 409 -3.02 -2.79 9.08
N ALA A 410 -3.57 -2.28 10.19
CA ALA A 410 -4.98 -2.40 10.49
C ALA A 410 -5.60 -1.04 10.83
N TYR A 411 -6.75 -0.80 10.19
CA TYR A 411 -7.48 0.46 10.21
C TYR A 411 -8.75 0.36 11.03
N THR A 412 -9.08 1.46 11.70
CA THR A 412 -10.44 1.73 12.16
C THR A 412 -11.09 2.72 11.21
N GLU A 413 -12.24 2.34 10.68
CA GLU A 413 -12.96 3.10 9.66
C GLU A 413 -14.40 3.36 10.08
N SER A 414 -15.00 4.40 9.49
CA SER A 414 -16.43 4.67 9.61
C SER A 414 -16.97 5.35 8.36
N ALA A 415 -18.25 5.11 8.06
CA ALA A 415 -19.03 5.81 7.03
C ALA A 415 -20.10 6.72 7.67
N SER A 416 -19.91 7.13 8.93
CA SER A 416 -20.90 7.90 9.68
C SER A 416 -20.29 9.00 10.53
N TYR A 417 -19.08 9.45 10.20
CA TYR A 417 -18.46 10.60 10.85
C TYR A 417 -19.20 11.90 10.45
N PRO A 418 -19.74 12.68 11.41
CA PRO A 418 -20.51 13.89 11.09
C PRO A 418 -19.70 14.91 10.30
N TYR A 419 -20.32 15.50 9.28
CA TYR A 419 -19.81 16.53 8.37
C TYR A 419 -18.57 16.13 7.56
N SER A 420 -18.06 14.91 7.69
CA SER A 420 -16.95 14.44 6.86
C SER A 420 -17.44 13.91 5.53
N ARG A 421 -16.72 14.24 4.44
CA ARG A 421 -17.02 13.75 3.09
C ARG A 421 -16.57 12.31 2.90
N HIS A 422 -17.37 11.52 2.18
CA HIS A 422 -16.97 10.16 1.83
C HIS A 422 -15.91 10.17 0.73
N HIS A 423 -14.91 9.33 0.92
CA HIS A 423 -13.84 9.03 -0.02
C HIS A 423 -13.69 7.50 -0.10
N LEU A 424 -13.12 7.02 -1.21
CA LEU A 424 -12.77 5.62 -1.32
C LEU A 424 -11.46 5.38 -0.56
N ALA A 425 -11.46 4.40 0.34
CA ALA A 425 -10.27 3.81 0.92
C ALA A 425 -10.22 2.37 0.46
N GLY A 426 -9.30 2.05 -0.46
CA GLY A 426 -9.36 0.81 -1.24
C GLY A 426 -10.69 0.70 -2.00
N ASN A 427 -11.50 -0.32 -1.67
CA ASN A 427 -12.79 -0.57 -2.32
C ASN A 427 -14.01 -0.08 -1.51
N GLU A 428 -13.81 0.45 -0.31
CA GLU A 428 -14.89 0.84 0.60
C GLU A 428 -15.05 2.37 0.64
N SER A 429 -16.31 2.82 0.75
CA SER A 429 -16.63 4.25 0.88
C SER A 429 -16.67 4.63 2.35
N VAL A 430 -15.68 5.40 2.80
CA VAL A 430 -15.50 5.80 4.20
C VAL A 430 -15.40 7.30 4.32
N ASN A 431 -15.75 7.82 5.48
CA ASN A 431 -15.57 9.23 5.81
C ASN A 431 -14.75 9.45 7.09
N TYR A 432 -14.09 8.39 7.57
CA TYR A 432 -13.15 8.38 8.67
C TYR A 432 -12.21 7.19 8.52
N ILE A 433 -10.91 7.40 8.71
CA ILE A 433 -9.91 6.33 8.71
C ILE A 433 -8.75 6.68 9.64
N ARG A 434 -8.26 5.68 10.38
CA ARG A 434 -7.04 5.75 11.19
C ARG A 434 -6.26 4.44 11.11
N ASN A 435 -4.94 4.52 10.94
CA ASN A 435 -4.05 3.39 11.13
C ASN A 435 -3.80 3.16 12.63
N SER A 436 -4.79 2.60 13.30
CA SER A 436 -4.80 2.50 14.76
C SER A 436 -3.98 1.32 15.27
N VAL A 437 -3.82 0.26 14.47
CA VAL A 437 -3.21 -1.00 14.92
C VAL A 437 -2.19 -1.53 13.91
N LYS A 438 -1.06 -2.03 14.44
CA LYS A 438 -0.09 -2.84 13.69
C LYS A 438 -0.19 -4.29 14.17
N VAL A 439 -0.30 -5.23 13.25
CA VAL A 439 -0.46 -6.65 13.56
C VAL A 439 0.80 -7.40 13.18
N LEU A 440 1.44 -7.99 14.18
CA LEU A 440 2.65 -8.78 14.00
C LEU A 440 2.29 -10.27 14.05
N ILE A 441 2.75 -11.04 13.07
CA ILE A 441 2.50 -12.47 12.94
C ILE A 441 3.84 -13.20 12.78
N ASP A 442 4.09 -14.20 13.62
CA ASP A 442 5.25 -15.08 13.46
C ASP A 442 5.02 -16.06 12.29
N ALA A 443 5.92 -16.08 11.31
CA ALA A 443 5.77 -16.92 10.12
C ALA A 443 5.90 -18.43 10.42
N TYR A 444 6.46 -18.81 11.57
CA TYR A 444 6.71 -20.19 11.95
C TYR A 444 5.61 -20.77 12.86
N ASP A 445 5.23 -20.07 13.94
CA ASP A 445 4.22 -20.56 14.88
C ASP A 445 2.82 -19.94 14.73
N GLY A 446 2.71 -18.85 13.96
CA GLY A 446 1.44 -18.18 13.70
C GLY A 446 0.86 -17.47 14.91
N SER A 447 1.67 -17.16 15.93
CA SER A 447 1.29 -16.24 17.00
C SER A 447 1.02 -14.84 16.43
N VAL A 448 -0.04 -14.20 16.93
CA VAL A 448 -0.51 -12.90 16.44
C VAL A 448 -0.55 -11.92 17.60
N ASN A 449 0.03 -10.73 17.40
CA ASN A 449 0.01 -9.65 18.39
C ASN A 449 -0.53 -8.37 17.74
N PHE A 450 -1.53 -7.75 18.37
CA PHE A 450 -2.12 -6.49 17.92
C PHE A 450 -1.56 -5.34 18.78
N TYR A 451 -0.81 -4.43 18.16
CA TYR A 451 -0.20 -3.27 18.84
C TYR A 451 -0.91 -1.98 18.45
N VAL A 452 -1.32 -1.18 19.44
CA VAL A 452 -2.05 0.08 19.20
C VAL A 452 -1.07 1.24 19.04
N PHE A 453 -1.08 1.87 17.87
CA PHE A 453 -0.20 3.00 17.52
C PHE A 453 -0.90 4.36 17.59
N ASP A 454 -2.21 4.44 17.29
CA ASP A 454 -3.00 5.67 17.54
C ASP A 454 -3.89 5.49 18.77
N ALA A 455 -3.34 5.79 19.95
CA ALA A 455 -4.10 5.73 21.20
C ALA A 455 -5.17 6.83 21.32
N GLN A 456 -5.18 7.83 20.44
CA GLN A 456 -6.17 8.92 20.46
C GLN A 456 -7.41 8.59 19.62
N ASP A 457 -7.37 7.52 18.83
CA ASP A 457 -8.52 7.08 18.05
C ASP A 457 -9.66 6.61 18.99
N PRO A 458 -10.85 7.23 18.93
CA PRO A 458 -11.98 6.84 19.76
C PRO A 458 -12.51 5.44 19.44
N ILE A 459 -12.38 4.96 18.19
CA ILE A 459 -12.88 3.65 17.78
C ILE A 459 -12.03 2.54 18.41
N ILE A 460 -10.70 2.61 18.27
CA ILE A 460 -9.83 1.63 18.91
C ILE A 460 -9.91 1.71 20.43
N SER A 461 -10.10 2.90 21.02
CA SER A 461 -10.28 3.06 22.46
C SER A 461 -11.49 2.27 22.98
N ALA A 462 -12.62 2.29 22.25
CA ALA A 462 -13.80 1.50 22.58
C ALA A 462 -13.56 -0.01 22.47
N TYR A 463 -12.83 -0.45 21.43
CA TYR A 463 -12.47 -1.87 21.28
C TYR A 463 -11.47 -2.35 22.33
N ARG A 464 -10.48 -1.53 22.72
CA ARG A 464 -9.57 -1.83 23.82
C ARG A 464 -10.31 -2.03 25.14
N ALA A 465 -11.31 -1.19 25.42
CA ALA A 465 -12.14 -1.32 26.61
C ALA A 465 -12.99 -2.62 26.59
N THR A 466 -13.40 -3.07 25.40
CA THR A 466 -14.21 -4.27 25.21
C THR A 466 -13.37 -5.56 25.23
N PHE A 467 -12.15 -5.54 24.67
CA PHE A 467 -11.25 -6.68 24.50
C PHE A 467 -9.84 -6.40 25.06
N PRO A 468 -9.69 -6.24 26.39
CA PRO A 468 -8.45 -5.76 27.00
C PRO A 468 -7.25 -6.71 26.82
N SER A 469 -7.49 -8.01 26.60
CA SER A 469 -6.42 -9.00 26.38
C SER A 469 -5.94 -9.11 24.93
N LEU A 470 -6.67 -8.51 23.98
CA LEU A 470 -6.37 -8.62 22.56
C LEU A 470 -5.28 -7.64 22.12
N PHE A 471 -5.30 -6.44 22.70
CA PHE A 471 -4.45 -5.32 22.31
C PHE A 471 -3.30 -5.10 23.29
N LYS A 472 -2.12 -4.80 22.75
CA LYS A 472 -0.91 -4.40 23.46
C LYS A 472 -0.57 -2.95 23.13
N ASP A 473 0.17 -2.29 24.01
CA ASP A 473 0.69 -0.97 23.72
C ASP A 473 1.85 -1.04 22.72
N ALA A 474 1.99 -0.05 21.84
CA ALA A 474 3.11 0.00 20.89
C ALA A 474 4.49 -0.04 21.56
N SER A 475 4.61 0.39 22.83
CA SER A 475 5.84 0.29 23.62
C SER A 475 6.23 -1.15 24.01
N GLU A 476 5.30 -2.10 23.97
CA GLU A 476 5.56 -3.51 24.22
C GLU A 476 6.10 -4.24 22.98
N MET A 477 6.04 -3.59 21.80
CA MET A 477 6.62 -4.14 20.57
C MET A 477 8.16 -4.18 20.70
N PRO A 478 8.81 -5.33 20.40
CA PRO A 478 10.27 -5.42 20.36
C PRO A 478 10.91 -4.31 19.51
N GLN A 479 12.04 -3.77 19.97
CA GLN A 479 12.66 -2.59 19.36
C GLN A 479 13.13 -2.84 17.93
N ASP A 480 13.64 -4.03 17.65
CA ASP A 480 14.04 -4.48 16.31
C ASP A 480 12.84 -4.45 15.35
N LEU A 481 11.74 -5.11 15.70
CA LEU A 481 10.51 -5.15 14.90
C LEU A 481 9.85 -3.77 14.78
N ARG A 482 9.93 -2.95 15.83
CA ARG A 482 9.42 -1.57 15.81
C ARG A 482 10.20 -0.67 14.84
N ALA A 483 11.48 -0.95 14.60
CA ALA A 483 12.28 -0.22 13.62
C ALA A 483 11.83 -0.46 12.18
N HIS A 484 11.09 -1.55 11.93
CA HIS A 484 10.53 -1.91 10.62
C HIS A 484 9.08 -1.42 10.40
N VAL A 485 8.53 -0.64 11.34
CA VAL A 485 7.21 -0.04 11.13
C VAL A 485 7.30 0.98 9.98
N ARG A 486 6.34 0.92 9.06
CA ARG A 486 6.19 1.84 7.93
C ARG A 486 4.91 2.67 8.02
N TYR A 487 4.94 3.85 7.40
CA TYR A 487 3.71 4.57 7.09
C TYR A 487 2.90 3.74 6.08
N PRO A 488 1.58 3.58 6.24
CA PRO A 488 0.80 2.69 5.37
C PRO A 488 0.46 3.34 4.02
N GLU A 489 0.65 2.58 2.95
CA GLU A 489 0.41 3.02 1.57
C GLU A 489 -1.06 3.40 1.32
N THR A 490 -2.00 2.53 1.72
CA THR A 490 -3.45 2.80 1.61
C THR A 490 -3.85 4.08 2.34
N LEU A 491 -3.23 4.36 3.50
CA LEU A 491 -3.53 5.54 4.29
C LEU A 491 -3.02 6.81 3.61
N ILE A 492 -1.76 6.86 3.18
CA ILE A 492 -1.20 8.06 2.54
C ILE A 492 -1.88 8.34 1.20
N GLU A 493 -2.25 7.30 0.45
CA GLU A 493 -2.99 7.44 -0.80
C GLU A 493 -4.36 8.06 -0.53
N THR A 494 -5.13 7.50 0.41
CA THR A 494 -6.45 8.02 0.80
C THR A 494 -6.34 9.46 1.30
N GLN A 495 -5.37 9.74 2.18
CA GLN A 495 -5.12 11.09 2.69
C GLN A 495 -4.73 12.05 1.59
N GLY A 496 -3.92 11.63 0.61
CA GLY A 496 -3.53 12.43 -0.54
C GLY A 496 -4.72 12.79 -1.42
N GLN A 497 -5.60 11.83 -1.71
CA GLN A 497 -6.84 12.07 -2.45
C GLN A 497 -7.76 13.07 -1.73
N VAL A 498 -7.90 12.95 -0.41
CA VAL A 498 -8.71 13.89 0.39
C VAL A 498 -8.04 15.26 0.45
N TYR A 499 -6.72 15.30 0.67
CA TYR A 499 -5.91 16.52 0.70
C TYR A 499 -6.02 17.33 -0.60
N GLY A 500 -6.23 16.63 -1.73
CA GLY A 500 -6.45 17.20 -3.05
C GLY A 500 -7.39 18.41 -3.06
N LEU A 501 -8.49 18.32 -2.31
CA LEU A 501 -9.46 19.41 -2.13
C LEU A 501 -9.37 20.07 -0.74
N TYR A 502 -9.06 19.29 0.30
CA TYR A 502 -9.15 19.73 1.70
C TYR A 502 -7.86 20.35 2.26
N HIS A 503 -6.82 20.56 1.44
CA HIS A 503 -5.69 21.42 1.81
C HIS A 503 -6.12 22.89 1.95
N THR A 504 -7.14 23.31 1.20
CA THR A 504 -7.72 24.65 1.27
C THR A 504 -8.63 24.76 2.49
N GLN A 505 -8.28 25.66 3.41
CA GLN A 505 -9.08 25.92 4.62
C GLN A 505 -10.08 27.07 4.44
N ASN A 506 -9.95 27.87 3.37
CA ASN A 506 -10.84 28.99 3.11
C ASN A 506 -12.12 28.53 2.38
N PRO A 507 -13.32 28.71 2.97
CA PRO A 507 -14.58 28.25 2.38
C PRO A 507 -14.88 28.84 1.00
N LYS A 508 -14.44 30.08 0.73
CA LYS A 508 -14.68 30.74 -0.56
C LYS A 508 -13.89 30.07 -1.68
N VAL A 509 -12.60 29.83 -1.43
CA VAL A 509 -11.71 29.13 -2.38
C VAL A 509 -12.18 27.69 -2.57
N PHE A 510 -12.56 27.01 -1.48
CA PHE A 510 -13.13 25.66 -1.53
C PHE A 510 -14.39 25.59 -2.40
N PHE A 511 -15.33 26.52 -2.21
CA PHE A 511 -16.58 26.56 -2.97
C PHE A 511 -16.35 26.78 -4.48
N GLN A 512 -15.35 27.60 -4.83
CA GLN A 512 -15.00 27.90 -6.22
C GLN A 512 -14.24 26.75 -6.92
N ARG A 513 -13.55 25.88 -6.16
CA ARG A 513 -12.73 24.77 -6.68
C ARG A 513 -11.68 25.21 -7.69
N GLU A 514 -11.08 26.37 -7.48
CA GLU A 514 -10.05 26.92 -8.37
C GLU A 514 -8.65 26.31 -8.11
N ASP A 515 -8.40 25.81 -6.90
CA ASP A 515 -7.13 25.22 -6.46
C ASP A 515 -7.33 23.75 -6.09
N VAL A 516 -7.65 22.89 -7.08
CA VAL A 516 -7.83 21.44 -6.86
C VAL A 516 -6.57 20.70 -7.27
N TRP A 517 -6.02 19.94 -6.32
CA TRP A 517 -4.85 19.10 -6.51
C TRP A 517 -5.29 17.67 -6.81
N SER A 518 -4.50 16.99 -7.63
CA SER A 518 -4.62 15.56 -7.94
C SER A 518 -3.27 14.90 -7.73
N VAL A 519 -3.27 13.62 -7.36
CA VAL A 519 -2.05 12.82 -7.36
C VAL A 519 -1.43 12.87 -8.76
N ALA A 520 -0.12 13.07 -8.84
CA ALA A 520 0.59 13.09 -10.10
C ALA A 520 0.39 11.76 -10.85
N SER A 521 0.50 11.78 -12.17
CA SER A 521 0.37 10.58 -13.00
C SER A 521 1.70 10.21 -13.66
N GLN A 522 1.86 8.95 -14.03
CA GLN A 522 2.99 8.40 -14.78
C GLN A 522 2.51 7.47 -15.90
N VAL A 523 3.37 7.18 -16.86
CA VAL A 523 3.16 6.21 -17.94
C VAL A 523 3.72 4.87 -17.49
N ASN A 524 2.84 3.93 -17.20
CA ASN A 524 3.23 2.55 -16.95
C ASN A 524 3.10 1.72 -18.23
N THR A 525 4.02 0.77 -18.42
CA THR A 525 3.97 -0.19 -19.54
C THR A 525 3.38 -1.52 -19.07
N GLN A 526 2.08 -1.71 -19.30
CA GLN A 526 1.41 -2.99 -19.02
C GLN A 526 1.12 -3.74 -20.30
N ASN A 527 1.56 -5.00 -20.39
CA ASN A 527 1.35 -5.87 -21.57
C ASN A 527 1.81 -5.25 -22.90
N GLY A 528 2.84 -4.41 -22.89
CA GLY A 528 3.36 -3.71 -24.07
C GLY A 528 2.51 -2.51 -24.51
N LYS A 529 1.50 -2.09 -23.72
CA LYS A 529 0.74 -0.86 -23.93
C LYS A 529 1.12 0.16 -22.85
N GLN A 530 1.43 1.37 -23.29
CA GLN A 530 1.61 2.51 -22.41
C GLN A 530 0.24 3.03 -21.95
N GLN A 531 0.06 3.14 -20.64
CA GLN A 531 -1.16 3.67 -20.04
C GLN A 531 -0.79 4.70 -18.98
N VAL A 532 -1.52 5.82 -18.98
CA VAL A 532 -1.40 6.85 -17.94
C VAL A 532 -2.17 6.37 -16.72
N GLN A 533 -1.49 6.30 -15.58
CA GLN A 533 -2.07 5.95 -14.29
C GLN A 533 -1.56 6.90 -13.20
N PRO A 534 -2.30 7.10 -12.10
CA PRO A 534 -1.78 7.81 -10.93
C PRO A 534 -0.48 7.17 -10.44
N LEU A 535 0.43 7.97 -9.89
CA LEU A 535 1.57 7.45 -9.15
C LEU A 535 1.08 6.78 -7.88
N GLU A 536 1.59 5.58 -7.64
CA GLU A 536 1.52 4.93 -6.34
C GLU A 536 2.49 5.62 -5.39
N PRO A 537 2.17 5.72 -4.08
CA PRO A 537 3.15 6.10 -3.08
C PRO A 537 4.40 5.22 -3.15
N TYR A 538 5.56 5.76 -2.78
CA TYR A 538 6.79 4.97 -2.75
C TYR A 538 7.72 5.38 -1.62
N PHE A 539 8.39 4.37 -1.06
CA PHE A 539 9.37 4.57 -0.01
C PHE A 539 10.72 5.06 -0.55
N VAL A 540 11.28 6.04 0.16
CA VAL A 540 12.62 6.59 -0.07
C VAL A 540 13.32 6.73 1.28
N LEU A 541 14.58 6.30 1.34
CA LEU A 541 15.47 6.63 2.44
C LEU A 541 16.18 7.95 2.15
N MET A 542 15.82 9.02 2.85
CA MET A 542 16.36 10.36 2.58
C MET A 542 16.48 11.27 3.79
N GLN A 543 17.21 12.38 3.61
CA GLN A 543 17.11 13.54 4.48
C GLN A 543 15.98 14.43 3.99
N LEU A 544 14.92 14.59 4.78
CA LEU A 544 13.84 15.50 4.45
C LEU A 544 14.35 16.96 4.39
N PRO A 545 13.88 17.78 3.42
CA PRO A 545 14.29 19.18 3.34
C PRO A 545 14.00 19.97 4.63
N GLY A 546 15.04 20.54 5.22
CA GLY A 546 14.95 21.29 6.49
C GLY A 546 15.12 20.45 7.75
N GLU A 547 15.12 19.12 7.65
CA GLU A 547 15.42 18.22 8.77
C GLU A 547 16.92 17.95 8.89
N GLN A 548 17.38 17.62 10.10
CA GLN A 548 18.79 17.29 10.39
C GLN A 548 19.08 15.78 10.34
N VAL A 549 18.03 14.95 10.32
CA VAL A 549 18.17 13.49 10.29
C VAL A 549 18.54 13.07 8.86
N ALA A 550 19.77 12.58 8.69
CA ALA A 550 20.33 12.27 7.37
C ALA A 550 19.67 11.07 6.67
N ASN A 551 19.13 10.12 7.44
CA ASN A 551 18.55 8.88 6.93
C ASN A 551 17.21 8.61 7.60
N GLU A 552 16.15 9.16 7.01
CA GLU A 552 14.80 8.90 7.42
C GLU A 552 14.05 8.15 6.32
N PHE A 553 13.38 7.07 6.70
CA PHE A 553 12.52 6.32 5.80
C PHE A 553 11.17 6.98 5.73
N VAL A 554 10.86 7.47 4.52
CA VAL A 554 9.65 8.23 4.26
C VAL A 554 8.95 7.68 3.04
N GLU A 555 7.65 7.84 3.03
CA GLU A 555 6.80 7.53 1.90
C GLU A 555 6.39 8.83 1.20
N ILE A 556 6.55 8.90 -0.12
CA ILE A 556 6.37 10.13 -0.89
C ILE A 556 5.18 10.00 -1.84
N LEU A 557 4.37 11.05 -1.90
CA LEU A 557 3.26 11.19 -2.86
C LEU A 557 3.29 12.57 -3.55
N PRO A 558 3.67 12.65 -4.85
CA PRO A 558 3.67 13.91 -5.61
C PRO A 558 2.28 14.36 -6.11
N PHE A 559 2.08 15.67 -6.26
CA PHE A 559 0.81 16.28 -6.71
C PHE A 559 0.97 17.21 -7.92
N THR A 560 -0.06 17.23 -8.75
CA THR A 560 -0.27 18.18 -9.86
C THR A 560 -1.65 18.84 -9.74
N PRO A 561 -1.93 19.98 -10.40
CA PRO A 561 -3.30 20.48 -10.50
C PRO A 561 -4.17 19.52 -11.31
N ALA A 562 -5.47 19.43 -11.00
CA ALA A 562 -6.38 18.49 -11.67
C ALA A 562 -6.43 18.63 -13.22
N ASN A 563 -6.08 19.79 -13.77
CA ASN A 563 -6.13 20.08 -15.21
C ASN A 563 -4.74 20.36 -15.83
N ARG A 564 -3.64 20.09 -15.12
CA ARG A 564 -2.27 20.37 -15.59
C ARG A 564 -1.29 19.31 -15.13
N ASN A 565 -0.21 19.12 -15.88
CA ASN A 565 0.82 18.11 -15.57
C ASN A 565 2.03 18.70 -14.85
N ASN A 566 2.01 19.98 -14.46
CA ASN A 566 3.09 20.61 -13.69
C ASN A 566 2.95 20.24 -12.23
N MET A 567 4.05 19.92 -11.56
CA MET A 567 4.02 19.66 -10.14
C MET A 567 3.78 20.96 -9.35
N ILE A 568 3.04 20.80 -8.25
CA ILE A 568 2.71 21.89 -7.33
C ILE A 568 3.09 21.58 -5.89
N GLY A 569 3.46 20.33 -5.60
CA GLY A 569 3.90 19.91 -4.29
C GLY A 569 3.97 18.41 -4.17
N TRP A 570 4.30 17.95 -2.98
CA TRP A 570 4.34 16.53 -2.61
C TRP A 570 4.13 16.39 -1.09
N ILE A 571 3.67 15.22 -0.65
CA ILE A 571 3.51 14.87 0.77
C ILE A 571 4.53 13.78 1.13
N ALA A 572 5.06 13.86 2.34
CA ALA A 572 5.92 12.86 2.96
C ALA A 572 5.25 12.27 4.21
N GLY A 573 5.08 10.94 4.26
CA GLY A 573 4.73 10.17 5.45
C GLY A 573 5.96 9.64 6.16
N ARG A 574 6.17 10.03 7.41
CA ARG A 574 7.38 9.68 8.18
C ARG A 574 7.20 8.34 8.87
N SER A 575 8.17 7.43 8.69
CA SER A 575 8.09 6.06 9.23
C SER A 575 8.97 5.82 10.47
N ASP A 576 9.90 6.72 10.79
CA ASP A 576 10.95 6.43 11.78
C ASP A 576 10.71 7.05 13.16
N GLY A 577 11.02 6.24 14.19
CA GLY A 577 11.23 6.69 15.56
C GLY A 577 10.08 7.50 16.14
N ALA A 578 10.42 8.64 16.75
CA ALA A 578 9.45 9.56 17.36
C ALA A 578 8.64 10.36 16.33
N ALA A 579 9.10 10.41 15.07
CA ALA A 579 8.42 11.12 13.99
C ALA A 579 7.37 10.25 13.28
N TYR A 580 7.35 8.95 13.55
CA TYR A 580 6.39 8.01 12.98
C TYR A 580 4.95 8.55 13.04
N GLY A 581 4.26 8.49 11.91
CA GLY A 581 2.85 8.90 11.79
C GLY A 581 2.63 10.39 11.53
N SER A 582 3.69 11.19 11.43
CA SER A 582 3.60 12.60 11.03
C SER A 582 3.71 12.76 9.51
N LEU A 583 3.03 13.80 9.00
CA LEU A 583 2.95 14.13 7.58
C LEU A 583 3.46 15.54 7.35
N ILE A 584 4.23 15.71 6.27
CA ILE A 584 4.71 17.02 5.82
C ILE A 584 4.32 17.22 4.35
N ALA A 585 3.62 18.30 4.05
CA ALA A 585 3.31 18.73 2.70
C ALA A 585 4.27 19.84 2.27
N TYR A 586 5.00 19.61 1.19
CA TYR A 586 5.88 20.59 0.57
C TYR A 586 5.19 21.25 -0.62
N ASN A 587 4.97 22.56 -0.54
CA ASN A 587 4.28 23.36 -1.55
C ASN A 587 5.28 24.07 -2.45
N PHE A 588 5.03 24.07 -3.76
CA PHE A 588 5.88 24.77 -4.73
C PHE A 588 5.38 26.18 -5.01
N PRO A 589 6.28 27.11 -5.39
CA PRO A 589 5.90 28.49 -5.67
C PRO A 589 5.00 28.58 -6.92
N LYS A 590 3.87 29.29 -6.80
CA LYS A 590 2.93 29.53 -7.92
C LYS A 590 3.51 30.37 -9.06
N SER A 591 4.67 31.01 -8.86
CA SER A 591 5.37 31.84 -9.83
C SER A 591 6.26 31.07 -10.81
N ARG A 592 6.51 29.78 -10.57
CA ARG A 592 7.35 28.93 -11.43
C ARG A 592 6.57 27.68 -11.86
N LEU A 593 6.85 27.21 -13.06
CA LEU A 593 6.38 25.90 -13.53
C LEU A 593 7.46 24.87 -13.22
N ILE A 594 7.08 23.83 -12.48
CA ILE A 594 7.92 22.69 -12.18
C ILE A 594 7.39 21.51 -12.99
N ASP A 595 8.23 20.89 -13.81
CA ASP A 595 7.87 19.70 -14.60
C ASP A 595 7.38 18.59 -13.67
N GLY A 596 6.22 18.00 -13.97
CA GLY A 596 5.75 16.79 -13.29
C GLY A 596 6.19 15.52 -13.99
N PRO A 597 5.93 14.34 -13.40
CA PRO A 597 6.39 13.05 -13.93
C PRO A 597 6.01 12.80 -15.40
N LEU A 598 4.75 13.02 -15.80
CA LEU A 598 4.32 12.91 -17.21
C LEU A 598 5.11 13.83 -18.16
N GLN A 599 5.53 15.01 -17.71
CA GLN A 599 6.32 15.92 -18.55
C GLN A 599 7.77 15.44 -18.70
N ILE A 600 8.33 14.87 -17.63
CA ILE A 600 9.65 14.25 -17.68
C ILE A 600 9.62 13.04 -18.60
N GLU A 601 8.62 12.17 -18.53
CA GLU A 601 8.45 11.05 -19.46
C GLU A 601 8.32 11.51 -20.91
N ALA A 602 7.52 12.57 -21.15
CA ALA A 602 7.43 13.15 -22.49
C ALA A 602 8.79 13.67 -22.99
N ARG A 603 9.63 14.24 -22.12
CA ARG A 603 11.00 14.66 -22.46
C ARG A 603 11.91 13.46 -22.75
N ILE A 604 11.73 12.35 -22.04
CA ILE A 604 12.45 11.08 -22.30
C ILE A 604 12.07 10.56 -23.70
N ASP A 605 10.77 10.58 -24.05
CA ASP A 605 10.28 10.14 -25.35
C ASP A 605 10.70 11.04 -26.51
N GLN A 606 10.85 12.34 -26.26
CA GLN A 606 11.32 13.32 -27.25
C GLN A 606 12.83 13.31 -27.45
N ASN A 607 13.60 12.71 -26.53
CA ASN A 607 15.03 12.57 -26.70
C ASN A 607 15.34 11.60 -27.85
N ALA A 608 15.88 12.11 -28.96
CA ALA A 608 16.10 11.33 -30.18
C ALA A 608 17.01 10.11 -29.97
N GLN A 609 18.04 10.22 -29.12
CA GLN A 609 18.96 9.11 -28.86
C GLN A 609 18.26 7.99 -28.07
N LEU A 610 17.60 8.33 -26.96
CA LEU A 610 16.85 7.38 -26.15
C LEU A 610 15.69 6.75 -26.91
N SER A 611 14.89 7.56 -27.58
CA SER A 611 13.73 7.10 -28.35
C SER A 611 14.13 6.12 -29.45
N SER A 612 15.26 6.39 -30.15
CA SER A 612 15.80 5.46 -31.15
C SER A 612 16.24 4.13 -30.54
N GLN A 613 16.91 4.16 -29.39
CA GLN A 613 17.40 2.97 -28.69
C GLN A 613 16.25 2.13 -28.12
N ILE A 614 15.29 2.75 -27.45
CA ILE A 614 14.08 2.10 -26.92
C ILE A 614 13.29 1.45 -28.06
N THR A 615 13.13 2.17 -29.18
CA THR A 615 12.45 1.64 -30.37
C THR A 615 13.17 0.41 -30.92
N LEU A 616 14.51 0.43 -31.02
CA LEU A 616 15.30 -0.72 -31.50
C LEU A 616 15.20 -1.92 -30.54
N TRP A 617 15.25 -1.69 -29.24
CA TRP A 617 15.08 -2.74 -28.23
C TRP A 617 13.68 -3.32 -28.16
N SER A 618 12.68 -2.56 -28.60
CA SER A 618 11.30 -3.02 -28.70
C SER A 618 10.97 -3.66 -30.06
N GLN A 619 11.98 -4.08 -30.83
CA GLN A 619 11.80 -4.84 -32.08
C GLN A 619 11.92 -6.35 -31.84
N GLN A 620 11.09 -7.11 -32.56
CA GLN A 620 11.13 -8.57 -32.76
C GLN A 620 11.87 -9.40 -31.69
N GLY A 621 11.13 -9.94 -30.73
CA GLY A 621 11.65 -10.91 -29.76
C GLY A 621 12.05 -10.33 -28.41
N SER A 622 12.15 -9.01 -28.27
CA SER A 622 12.28 -8.30 -26.99
C SER A 622 11.27 -7.17 -26.83
N ARG A 623 11.01 -6.80 -25.58
CA ARG A 623 10.14 -5.69 -25.19
C ARG A 623 10.83 -4.86 -24.13
N VAL A 624 10.70 -3.55 -24.26
CA VAL A 624 11.14 -2.61 -23.24
C VAL A 624 10.03 -2.45 -22.21
N ARG A 625 10.41 -2.50 -20.94
CA ARG A 625 9.53 -2.22 -19.81
C ARG A 625 10.10 -1.02 -19.05
N ARG A 626 9.33 0.05 -18.97
CA ARG A 626 9.62 1.18 -18.10
C ARG A 626 9.28 0.82 -16.66
N GLY A 627 10.19 1.09 -15.73
CA GLY A 627 9.90 1.05 -14.30
C GLY A 627 9.19 2.32 -13.84
N ASN A 628 8.86 2.36 -12.56
CA ASN A 628 8.26 3.53 -11.94
C ASN A 628 9.19 4.74 -11.98
N LEU A 629 8.67 5.91 -12.33
CA LEU A 629 9.42 7.17 -12.28
C LEU A 629 9.38 7.73 -10.86
N LEU A 630 10.56 7.85 -10.25
CA LEU A 630 10.71 8.35 -8.88
C LEU A 630 11.06 9.84 -8.88
N VAL A 631 10.33 10.63 -8.10
CA VAL A 631 10.62 12.05 -7.85
C VAL A 631 11.31 12.16 -6.49
N ILE A 632 12.61 12.41 -6.50
CA ILE A 632 13.43 12.41 -5.29
C ILE A 632 13.85 13.85 -4.99
N PRO A 633 13.33 14.46 -3.91
CA PRO A 633 13.81 15.75 -3.45
C PRO A 633 15.23 15.60 -2.88
N LEU A 634 16.18 16.39 -3.41
CA LEU A 634 17.56 16.42 -2.94
C LEU A 634 17.95 17.85 -2.60
N GLY A 635 18.24 18.11 -1.31
CA GLY A 635 18.50 19.46 -0.82
C GLY A 635 17.30 20.39 -1.11
N ARG A 636 17.46 21.29 -2.09
CA ARG A 636 16.43 22.25 -2.53
C ARG A 636 15.99 22.05 -3.99
N ALA A 637 16.35 20.93 -4.60
CA ALA A 637 16.08 20.59 -6.00
C ALA A 637 15.36 19.24 -6.13
N LEU A 638 14.88 18.91 -7.33
CA LEU A 638 14.23 17.64 -7.64
C LEU A 638 15.07 16.85 -8.64
N LEU A 639 15.34 15.59 -8.30
CA LEU A 639 15.93 14.60 -9.20
C LEU A 639 14.86 13.58 -9.60
N TYR A 640 14.70 13.34 -10.89
CA TYR A 640 13.80 12.33 -11.43
C TYR A 640 14.62 11.14 -11.87
N VAL A 641 14.20 9.93 -11.53
CA VAL A 641 14.92 8.70 -11.86
C VAL A 641 13.94 7.67 -12.41
N GLU A 642 14.22 7.13 -13.58
CA GLU A 642 13.42 6.09 -14.23
C GLU A 642 14.33 4.93 -14.69
N PRO A 643 14.18 3.72 -14.15
CA PRO A 643 14.87 2.54 -14.65
C PRO A 643 14.15 1.95 -15.87
N ILE A 644 14.92 1.51 -16.87
CA ILE A 644 14.42 0.89 -18.08
C ILE A 644 14.96 -0.54 -18.18
N TYR A 645 14.02 -1.49 -18.20
CA TYR A 645 14.30 -2.91 -18.31
C TYR A 645 14.10 -3.44 -19.72
N LEU A 646 14.89 -4.43 -20.08
CA LEU A 646 14.72 -5.22 -21.30
C LEU A 646 14.27 -6.62 -20.93
N GLN A 647 13.23 -7.11 -21.60
CA GLN A 647 12.68 -8.44 -21.37
C GLN A 647 12.51 -9.17 -22.71
N ALA A 648 12.83 -10.46 -22.76
CA ALA A 648 12.55 -11.29 -23.93
C ALA A 648 11.05 -11.65 -24.01
N GLU A 649 10.47 -11.73 -25.21
CA GLU A 649 9.04 -12.05 -25.37
C GLU A 649 8.66 -13.45 -24.87
N ARG A 650 9.60 -14.40 -24.96
CA ARG A 650 9.39 -15.80 -24.58
C ARG A 650 9.90 -16.14 -23.18
N SER A 651 10.58 -15.21 -22.51
CA SER A 651 11.14 -15.41 -21.17
C SER A 651 10.90 -14.16 -20.33
N PRO A 652 9.98 -14.20 -19.36
CA PRO A 652 9.67 -13.05 -18.52
C PRO A 652 10.73 -12.85 -17.44
N MET A 653 11.93 -12.43 -17.86
CA MET A 653 13.04 -12.06 -17.00
C MET A 653 13.50 -10.64 -17.37
N PRO A 654 12.97 -9.60 -16.71
CA PRO A 654 13.40 -8.23 -16.93
C PRO A 654 14.83 -7.98 -16.43
N GLU A 655 15.69 -7.46 -17.30
CA GLU A 655 17.07 -7.09 -16.97
C GLU A 655 17.22 -5.56 -17.04
N LEU A 656 17.85 -4.94 -16.04
CA LEU A 656 18.14 -3.51 -16.11
C LEU A 656 19.19 -3.25 -17.19
N ARG A 657 18.85 -2.40 -18.17
CA ARG A 657 19.78 -2.03 -19.25
C ARG A 657 20.13 -0.56 -19.27
N LEU A 658 19.27 0.29 -18.71
CA LEU A 658 19.43 1.73 -18.79
C LEU A 658 18.78 2.40 -17.58
N VAL A 659 19.45 3.41 -17.03
CA VAL A 659 18.92 4.30 -16.01
C VAL A 659 18.85 5.69 -16.61
N VAL A 660 17.67 6.30 -16.57
CA VAL A 660 17.44 7.68 -17.00
C VAL A 660 17.33 8.55 -15.76
N VAL A 661 18.07 9.65 -15.75
CA VAL A 661 18.01 10.66 -14.71
C VAL A 661 17.70 12.02 -15.33
N ALA A 662 16.83 12.79 -14.69
CA ALA A 662 16.47 14.11 -15.18
C ALA A 662 16.39 15.14 -14.07
N THR A 663 16.59 16.38 -14.47
CA THR A 663 16.31 17.60 -13.71
C THR A 663 15.34 18.44 -14.53
N GLN A 664 14.92 19.59 -13.98
CA GLN A 664 14.08 20.55 -14.70
C GLN A 664 14.70 21.02 -16.03
N GLU A 665 16.04 21.05 -16.16
CA GLU A 665 16.71 21.60 -17.35
C GLU A 665 17.45 20.54 -18.18
N ARG A 666 17.91 19.46 -17.55
CA ARG A 666 18.80 18.48 -18.17
C ARG A 666 18.26 17.06 -18.05
N LEU A 667 18.66 16.23 -18.99
CA LEU A 667 18.36 14.81 -19.02
C LEU A 667 19.68 14.07 -19.30
N GLY A 668 19.97 13.07 -18.48
CA GLY A 668 21.13 12.20 -18.59
C GLY A 668 20.69 10.74 -18.53
N TYR A 669 21.50 9.85 -19.08
CA TYR A 669 21.25 8.42 -19.03
C TYR A 669 22.56 7.64 -19.08
N GLY A 670 22.54 6.41 -18.58
CA GLY A 670 23.70 5.51 -18.53
C GLY A 670 23.29 4.07 -18.26
N SER A 671 24.23 3.13 -18.40
CA SER A 671 23.94 1.71 -18.16
C SER A 671 23.68 1.40 -16.68
N ASN A 672 24.14 2.29 -15.80
CA ASN A 672 23.93 2.28 -14.37
C ASN A 672 23.71 3.72 -13.86
N PHE A 673 23.31 3.85 -12.59
CA PHE A 673 22.98 5.14 -12.00
C PHE A 673 24.18 6.11 -11.94
N GLU A 674 25.39 5.61 -11.69
CA GLU A 674 26.60 6.43 -11.62
C GLU A 674 26.93 7.06 -12.99
N GLU A 675 26.87 6.27 -14.06
CA GLU A 675 27.03 6.76 -15.43
C GLU A 675 25.95 7.77 -15.81
N ALA A 676 24.70 7.51 -15.41
CA ALA A 676 23.59 8.41 -15.65
C ALA A 676 23.80 9.76 -14.93
N MET A 677 24.27 9.74 -13.68
CA MET A 677 24.62 10.95 -12.92
C MET A 677 25.81 11.70 -13.52
N LYS A 678 26.84 10.97 -14.00
CA LYS A 678 27.98 11.56 -14.72
C LYS A 678 27.52 12.24 -16.02
N SER A 679 26.58 11.62 -16.74
CA SER A 679 25.95 12.17 -17.95
C SER A 679 25.17 13.45 -17.67
N LEU A 680 24.47 13.52 -16.53
CA LEU A 680 23.64 14.65 -16.12
C LEU A 680 24.43 15.87 -15.62
N PHE A 681 25.43 15.64 -14.76
CA PHE A 681 26.17 16.69 -14.03
C PHE A 681 27.62 16.89 -14.49
N GLY A 682 28.18 16.01 -15.33
CA GLY A 682 29.57 16.03 -15.78
C GLY A 682 30.54 15.19 -14.90
N GLU A 683 31.83 15.19 -15.24
CA GLU A 683 32.83 14.27 -14.65
C GLU A 683 33.04 14.42 -13.14
N ALA A 684 32.92 15.63 -12.59
CA ALA A 684 33.14 15.90 -11.17
C ALA A 684 32.10 15.25 -10.25
N ALA A 685 30.85 15.10 -10.73
CA ALA A 685 29.78 14.46 -9.96
C ALA A 685 29.86 12.93 -9.97
N GLY A 686 30.26 12.33 -11.10
CA GLY A 686 30.49 10.89 -11.21
C GLY A 686 31.60 10.41 -10.27
N ALA A 687 32.70 11.16 -10.19
CA ALA A 687 33.82 10.83 -9.28
C ALA A 687 33.44 10.89 -7.79
N GLN A 688 32.47 11.73 -7.40
CA GLN A 688 31.99 11.82 -6.02
C GLN A 688 31.14 10.61 -5.63
N VAL A 689 30.34 10.07 -6.55
CA VAL A 689 29.58 8.81 -6.36
C VAL A 689 30.54 7.60 -6.36
N ALA A 690 31.54 7.58 -7.25
CA ALA A 690 32.51 6.49 -7.44
C ALA A 690 33.41 6.15 -6.24
N GLN A 691 33.70 7.11 -5.36
CA GLN A 691 34.69 6.94 -4.26
C GLN A 691 34.25 6.01 -3.12
N ALA A 692 33.08 5.37 -3.19
CA ALA A 692 32.52 4.47 -2.16
C ALA A 692 32.60 2.97 -2.50
N LYS A 693 33.78 2.44 -2.79
CA LYS A 693 34.04 1.01 -2.54
C LYS A 693 34.74 0.85 -1.17
N PRO A 694 34.23 0.02 -0.26
CA PRO A 694 35.09 -0.60 0.74
C PRO A 694 35.99 -1.60 0.02
N ASP A 695 37.30 -1.40 0.09
CA ASP A 695 38.30 -2.42 -0.26
C ASP A 695 38.32 -3.48 0.85
N PRO A 696 38.03 -4.78 0.59
CA PRO A 696 38.09 -5.81 1.62
C PRO A 696 39.51 -6.20 2.03
N SER A 697 40.56 -5.53 1.55
CA SER A 697 41.93 -5.97 1.74
C SER A 697 42.90 -4.86 2.16
N LYS A 698 42.78 -4.38 3.41
CA LYS A 698 43.92 -3.77 4.09
C LYS A 698 43.87 -3.93 5.62
N PRO A 699 44.83 -4.62 6.25
CA PRO A 699 44.99 -4.61 7.70
C PRO A 699 45.62 -3.29 8.18
N PRO A 700 45.42 -2.91 9.47
CA PRO A 700 45.73 -1.57 9.97
C PRO A 700 47.24 -1.41 10.22
N ASP A 701 47.77 -0.27 9.78
CA ASP A 701 49.18 0.07 9.95
C ASP A 701 49.41 0.77 11.29
N SER A 702 50.50 0.39 11.98
CA SER A 702 50.99 1.04 13.18
C SER A 702 52.31 1.75 12.86
N THR A 703 52.40 3.00 13.30
CA THR A 703 53.53 3.92 13.18
C THR A 703 54.90 3.33 13.55
N LYS A 704 55.93 3.59 12.71
CA LYS A 704 57.24 4.16 13.12
C LYS A 704 58.17 4.51 11.94
N THR A 705 58.86 5.63 12.13
CA THR A 705 59.89 6.30 11.32
C THR A 705 61.24 5.56 11.31
N ALA A 706 61.96 5.52 10.18
CA ALA A 706 63.43 5.67 10.07
C ALA A 706 63.95 5.57 8.61
N GLU A 707 65.09 6.22 8.37
CA GLU A 707 65.79 6.54 7.12
C GLU A 707 66.27 5.37 6.22
N ALA A 708 66.55 5.74 4.95
CA ALA A 708 67.09 4.93 3.85
C ALA A 708 68.56 4.46 4.05
N PRO A 709 69.09 3.51 3.25
CA PRO A 709 69.64 3.85 1.91
C PRO A 709 69.49 2.81 0.76
N ALA A 710 69.63 3.34 -0.47
CA ALA A 710 69.73 2.78 -1.84
C ALA A 710 70.17 1.30 -2.04
N THR A 711 69.63 0.52 -3.00
CA THR A 711 69.96 0.43 -4.48
C THR A 711 69.27 -0.85 -5.05
N PRO A 712 69.11 -1.14 -6.38
CA PRO A 712 68.81 -0.34 -7.58
C PRO A 712 67.43 -0.67 -8.21
N THR A 713 66.91 0.29 -8.97
CA THR A 713 65.79 0.18 -9.92
C THR A 713 66.23 -0.55 -11.19
N LEU A 714 65.38 -1.45 -11.74
CA LEU A 714 65.20 -1.84 -13.17
C LEU A 714 64.53 -3.24 -13.22
N PRO A 715 63.23 -3.36 -13.59
CA PRO A 715 62.85 -3.48 -15.01
C PRO A 715 61.46 -2.89 -15.37
N GLN A 716 61.02 -1.79 -14.73
CA GLN A 716 59.69 -1.21 -15.01
C GLN A 716 59.63 -0.22 -16.19
N GLN A 717 60.74 0.41 -16.58
CA GLN A 717 60.74 1.42 -17.65
C GLN A 717 60.58 0.83 -19.06
N ASP A 718 61.12 -0.37 -19.32
CA ASP A 718 61.01 -1.00 -20.65
C ASP A 718 59.60 -1.54 -20.92
N SER A 719 58.92 -2.06 -19.90
CA SER A 719 57.53 -2.52 -20.02
C SER A 719 56.56 -1.35 -20.27
N GLN A 720 56.77 -0.20 -19.62
CA GLN A 720 55.99 1.01 -19.89
C GLN A 720 56.25 1.57 -21.30
N ARG A 721 57.48 1.50 -21.80
CA ARG A 721 57.80 1.90 -23.18
C ARG A 721 57.11 1.00 -24.21
N LEU A 722 57.13 -0.31 -24.02
CA LEU A 722 56.45 -1.27 -24.90
C LEU A 722 54.93 -1.07 -24.88
N LEU A 723 54.36 -0.74 -23.72
CA LEU A 723 52.92 -0.47 -23.61
C LEU A 723 52.52 0.80 -24.37
N ASN A 724 53.30 1.88 -24.25
CA ASN A 724 53.05 3.11 -24.99
C ASN A 724 53.20 2.90 -26.51
N GLN A 725 54.19 2.11 -26.93
CA GLN A 725 54.38 1.79 -28.34
C GLN A 725 53.24 0.94 -28.93
N ALA A 726 52.64 0.05 -28.13
CA ALA A 726 51.46 -0.70 -28.53
C ALA A 726 50.21 0.19 -28.65
N LEU A 727 50.09 1.23 -27.81
CA LEU A 727 49.00 2.21 -27.90
C LEU A 727 49.12 3.07 -29.16
N ASP A 728 50.32 3.55 -29.48
CA ASP A 728 50.58 4.33 -30.70
C ASP A 728 50.25 3.54 -31.98
N ASP A 729 50.65 2.26 -32.04
CA ASP A 729 50.33 1.39 -33.19
C ASP A 729 48.82 1.12 -33.31
N LEU A 730 48.08 1.12 -32.19
CA LEU A 730 46.63 0.91 -32.17
C LEU A 730 45.85 2.16 -32.57
N GLU A 731 46.36 3.35 -32.21
CA GLU A 731 45.83 4.63 -32.68
C GLU A 731 46.08 4.81 -34.19
N GLU A 732 47.26 4.42 -34.68
CA GLU A 732 47.56 4.45 -36.11
C GLU A 732 46.75 3.43 -36.92
N TYR A 733 46.46 2.25 -36.34
CA TYR A 733 45.50 1.30 -36.90
C TYR A 733 44.11 1.92 -37.08
N GLN A 734 43.58 2.60 -36.07
CA GLN A 734 42.27 3.26 -36.13
C GLN A 734 42.26 4.34 -37.21
N ARG A 735 43.32 5.14 -37.30
CA ARG A 735 43.48 6.17 -38.34
C ARG A 735 43.52 5.60 -39.75
N LEU A 736 44.30 4.53 -39.98
CA LEU A 736 44.43 3.89 -41.29
C LEU A 736 43.14 3.16 -41.70
N THR A 737 42.42 2.60 -40.73
CA THR A 737 41.10 1.99 -40.95
C THR A 737 40.06 3.03 -41.36
N ALA A 738 40.06 4.20 -40.71
CA ALA A 738 39.19 5.31 -41.09
C ALA A 738 39.49 5.86 -42.51
N GLN A 739 40.73 5.71 -42.98
CA GLN A 739 41.15 6.10 -44.34
C GLN A 739 40.95 4.99 -45.39
N GLY A 740 40.39 3.84 -45.02
CA GLY A 740 40.13 2.72 -45.93
C GLY A 740 41.37 1.92 -46.35
N LYS A 741 42.53 2.15 -45.73
CA LYS A 741 43.80 1.47 -46.04
C LYS A 741 43.96 0.18 -45.22
N LEU A 742 43.09 -0.79 -45.50
CA LEU A 742 42.94 -2.00 -44.69
C LEU A 742 44.21 -2.89 -44.62
N GLY A 743 45.04 -2.90 -45.66
CA GLY A 743 46.29 -3.66 -45.68
C GLY A 743 47.36 -3.11 -44.73
N GLU A 744 47.55 -1.79 -44.71
CA GLU A 744 48.48 -1.10 -43.82
C GLU A 744 47.97 -1.11 -42.37
N ALA A 745 46.65 -0.97 -42.19
CA ALA A 745 46.00 -1.10 -40.89
C ALA A 745 46.23 -2.49 -40.29
N GLY A 746 46.05 -3.57 -41.08
CA GLY A 746 46.31 -4.93 -40.63
C GLY A 746 47.74 -5.14 -40.10
N GLN A 747 48.74 -4.52 -40.73
CA GLN A 747 50.14 -4.59 -40.27
C GLN A 747 50.35 -3.88 -38.93
N LYS A 748 49.70 -2.74 -38.71
CA LYS A 748 49.77 -2.00 -37.44
C LYS A 748 49.10 -2.72 -36.29
N LEU A 749 47.97 -3.38 -36.56
CA LEU A 749 47.30 -4.24 -35.58
C LEU A 749 48.17 -5.44 -35.18
N GLU A 750 48.86 -6.05 -36.13
CA GLU A 750 49.76 -7.19 -35.85
C GLU A 750 51.02 -6.74 -35.08
N SER A 751 51.55 -5.56 -35.38
CA SER A 751 52.63 -4.92 -34.62
C SER A 751 52.22 -4.68 -33.17
N ALA A 752 51.06 -4.06 -32.94
CA ALA A 752 50.54 -3.80 -31.60
C ALA A 752 50.36 -5.08 -30.77
N LYS A 753 49.83 -6.16 -31.38
CA LYS A 753 49.69 -7.47 -30.72
C LYS A 753 51.05 -8.04 -30.30
N ARG A 754 52.04 -7.99 -31.19
CA ARG A 754 53.38 -8.50 -30.90
C ARG A 754 54.04 -7.72 -29.76
N THR A 755 53.94 -6.39 -29.76
CA THR A 755 54.49 -5.54 -28.69
C THR A 755 53.82 -5.80 -27.34
N LEU A 756 52.50 -6.04 -27.33
CA LEU A 756 51.76 -6.44 -26.14
C LEU A 756 52.17 -7.82 -25.61
N GLU A 757 52.42 -8.79 -26.49
CA GLU A 757 52.93 -10.10 -26.09
C GLU A 757 54.35 -10.01 -25.50
N GLU A 758 55.21 -9.17 -26.07
CA GLU A 758 56.57 -8.91 -25.55
C GLU A 758 56.51 -8.22 -24.18
N ALA A 759 55.63 -7.23 -24.00
CA ALA A 759 55.38 -6.59 -22.70
C ALA A 759 54.89 -7.60 -21.65
N LYS A 760 53.96 -8.49 -22.02
CA LYS A 760 53.41 -9.53 -21.15
C LYS A 760 54.45 -10.58 -20.75
N ARG A 761 55.42 -10.89 -21.62
CA ARG A 761 56.53 -11.80 -21.30
C ARG A 761 57.52 -11.16 -20.32
N GLN A 762 57.80 -9.86 -20.46
CA GLN A 762 58.67 -9.14 -19.52
C GLN A 762 58.06 -9.01 -18.13
N GLN A 763 56.73 -8.91 -18.02
CA GLN A 763 56.03 -8.85 -16.74
C GLN A 763 55.97 -10.20 -15.98
N LYS A 764 56.32 -11.32 -16.65
CA LYS A 764 56.26 -12.69 -16.10
C LYS A 764 57.64 -13.30 -15.78
N SER A 765 58.75 -12.62 -16.04
CA SER A 765 60.06 -13.09 -15.56
C SER A 765 60.29 -12.60 -14.12
N PRO A 766 60.72 -13.47 -13.19
CA PRO A 766 60.84 -13.16 -11.77
C PRO A 766 61.88 -12.07 -11.46
#